data_AF-A0A7V4GEC3-F1
#
_entry.id   AF-A0A7V4GEC3-F1
#
_cell.length_a   1.000
_cell.length_b   1.000
_cell.length_c   1.000
_cell.angle_alpha   90.00
_cell.angle_beta   90.00
_cell.angle_gamma   90.00
#
_symmetry.space_group_name_H-M   'P 1'
#
loop_
_entity.id
_entity.type
_entity.pdbx_description
1 polymer ?
#
loop_
_entity_poly.entity_id
_entity_poly.type
_entity_poly.pdbx_seq_one_letter_code
_entity_poly.pdbx_strand_id
1 'polypeptide(L)'
;MSGIQIILGERWATDRAVVQRLRSHDRNQGAFDFANVLDVVDIFVDGANIGAAASADAIACLTRDLLSALARLQSGEEQKVAVPFYESSFELVIQRVARPTPALPAPGRRSRVRKTAVEEPRVLLTFFRGGPSPEILLRNHEVRLRELARAVAGAGKRLANQIVKLNRAMAEDAFVRDLRQLAERVGQAGPPPGPIAEPERAPLEGRGWDRIPARRVPTFVFRGDATWSDLLGPALPDRADLSALLFRGDLAVWDGPRRRAVGRGHLFLVAERLLAVARHLLEARDNGRPPASLRLQCNGLLVGVRPGEGDEVVLSFADRVDDQEPVAVAFHDPEALVGVLLTLGADLRRAILETAPAQRRNLRLQAFTAELRQLGAWRADLMSKAVVNRDPASYRVEPFGESEPPEPPVLPVLLHGEPRRMRYLERWHLEAAGLELGLTYLCGDRLLVPTADALLAIDRDSGEVLWRLAEPSPAGPPAAVASVMVGNRGVARVSPGGRVGLLELDTGAEVWSTRIRPTVGRPTGTTLGSARAPRLIVVAEGAAADRGLVALDAITGEARWRFAARRAAEDARFEFQRAGRILVVVCGDSAIYGLDADTGATVWRFADRVRFVLRPRLARDMVVAVAGQPGRPGAALYALDAFSGRPIWKRPIPGAPLAAPTVSQTVAVVATADPGGVGRPGFTAVETLTGTPLWRRSLPGLEHGFSALPVEERVVVNVAGGYAAALEAPSGDIAWEHRSGGDTSDIPQRLEPILRGTTLFVPMDTVQVLRADDGEVVHRLDDGLVPDWVRVDERAHLYIGEQSGHLAAYGVAARLAVVK
;
A
#
# COMPACT_ATOMS: atom_id res chain seq x y z
N MET A 1 51.49 -30.33 -1.21
CA MET A 1 51.35 -30.38 -2.68
C MET A 1 50.05 -29.65 -3.00
N SER A 2 50.11 -28.39 -3.46
CA SER A 2 48.91 -27.71 -3.94
C SER A 2 48.54 -28.32 -5.29
N GLY A 3 47.30 -28.72 -5.48
CA GLY A 3 46.90 -29.46 -6.67
C GLY A 3 45.46 -29.15 -7.04
N ILE A 4 45.26 -28.65 -8.25
CA ILE A 4 43.93 -28.45 -8.84
C ILE A 4 43.66 -29.53 -9.87
N GLN A 5 42.48 -30.16 -9.77
CA GLN A 5 42.03 -31.16 -10.74
C GLN A 5 40.60 -30.82 -11.17
N ILE A 6 40.33 -31.00 -12.46
CA ILE A 6 38.98 -30.86 -13.03
C ILE A 6 38.63 -32.18 -13.67
N ILE A 7 37.64 -32.84 -13.09
CA ILE A 7 37.11 -34.11 -13.55
C ILE A 7 35.77 -33.83 -14.19
N LEU A 8 35.67 -34.24 -15.45
CA LEU A 8 34.44 -34.15 -16.22
C LEU A 8 33.69 -35.48 -16.04
N GLY A 9 32.42 -35.42 -15.69
CA GLY A 9 31.56 -36.59 -15.65
C GLY A 9 31.54 -37.30 -17.00
N GLU A 10 31.40 -38.63 -16.97
CA GLU A 10 31.29 -39.47 -18.17
C GLU A 10 29.88 -40.02 -18.38
N ARG A 11 28.90 -39.63 -17.55
CA ARG A 11 27.51 -40.09 -17.65
C ARG A 11 26.88 -39.63 -18.98
N TRP A 12 27.19 -38.40 -19.43
CA TRP A 12 26.71 -37.89 -20.71
C TRP A 12 27.13 -38.76 -21.89
N ALA A 13 28.32 -39.37 -21.82
CA ALA A 13 28.84 -40.26 -22.86
C ALA A 13 28.16 -41.64 -22.86
N THR A 14 27.37 -41.94 -21.82
CA THR A 14 26.58 -43.17 -21.69
C THR A 14 25.07 -42.94 -21.80
N ASP A 15 24.61 -41.69 -21.76
CA ASP A 15 23.21 -41.33 -21.95
C ASP A 15 22.75 -41.67 -23.37
N ARG A 16 21.79 -42.61 -23.50
CA ARG A 16 21.31 -43.09 -24.80
C ARG A 16 20.74 -41.97 -25.67
N ALA A 17 20.03 -41.00 -25.10
CA ALA A 17 19.39 -39.94 -25.87
C ALA A 17 20.42 -38.94 -26.40
N VAL A 18 21.41 -38.56 -25.58
CA VAL A 18 22.51 -37.68 -26.01
C VAL A 18 23.38 -38.37 -27.06
N VAL A 19 23.76 -39.62 -26.81
CA VAL A 19 24.62 -40.41 -27.71
C VAL A 19 23.94 -40.68 -29.05
N GLN A 20 22.64 -41.01 -29.07
CA GLN A 20 21.90 -41.21 -30.32
C GLN A 20 21.81 -39.92 -31.13
N ARG A 21 21.50 -38.79 -30.50
CA ARG A 21 21.50 -37.47 -31.17
C ARG A 21 22.88 -37.15 -31.75
N LEU A 22 23.94 -37.29 -30.96
CA LEU A 22 25.30 -36.99 -31.42
C LEU A 22 25.76 -37.91 -32.55
N ARG A 23 25.40 -39.20 -32.52
CA ARG A 23 25.75 -40.17 -33.58
C ARG A 23 24.96 -39.96 -34.87
N SER A 24 23.71 -39.51 -34.78
CA SER A 24 22.85 -39.25 -35.94
C SER A 24 23.03 -37.85 -36.53
N HIS A 25 23.72 -36.95 -35.83
CA HIS A 25 24.00 -35.60 -36.30
C HIS A 25 24.93 -35.60 -37.51
N ASP A 26 24.42 -35.09 -38.63
CA ASP A 26 25.16 -34.92 -39.88
C ASP A 26 25.64 -33.47 -40.04
N ARG A 27 26.76 -33.26 -40.75
CA ARG A 27 27.36 -31.94 -41.00
C ARG A 27 26.40 -30.96 -41.70
N ASN A 28 25.44 -31.48 -42.46
CA ASN A 28 24.45 -30.67 -43.19
C ASN A 28 23.26 -30.22 -42.32
N GLN A 29 23.12 -30.70 -41.08
CA GLN A 29 22.00 -30.40 -40.18
C GLN A 29 22.24 -29.17 -39.28
N GLY A 30 23.32 -28.40 -39.51
CA GLY A 30 23.67 -27.22 -38.71
C GLY A 30 24.53 -27.53 -37.48
N ALA A 31 24.73 -26.54 -36.61
CA ALA A 31 25.53 -26.67 -35.39
C ALA A 31 24.81 -27.54 -34.36
N PHE A 32 25.52 -28.52 -33.77
CA PHE A 32 24.97 -29.32 -32.68
C PHE A 32 24.77 -28.45 -31.43
N ASP A 33 23.64 -28.60 -30.77
CA ASP A 33 23.35 -27.86 -29.54
C ASP A 33 24.05 -28.49 -28.32
N PHE A 34 25.23 -27.97 -28.03
CA PHE A 34 26.07 -28.41 -26.91
C PHE A 34 25.55 -27.93 -25.54
N ALA A 35 24.59 -27.00 -25.48
CA ALA A 35 24.02 -26.55 -24.21
C ALA A 35 23.23 -27.68 -23.51
N ASN A 36 22.68 -28.60 -24.30
CA ASN A 36 21.87 -29.72 -23.80
C ASN A 36 22.70 -30.96 -23.39
N VAL A 37 24.03 -30.86 -23.33
CA VAL A 37 24.91 -31.95 -22.87
C VAL A 37 25.23 -31.75 -21.40
N LEU A 38 24.38 -32.32 -20.53
CA LEU A 38 24.46 -32.16 -19.09
C LEU A 38 25.28 -33.28 -18.44
N ASP A 39 26.21 -32.92 -17.56
CA ASP A 39 26.88 -33.86 -16.64
C ASP A 39 27.44 -33.13 -15.41
N VAL A 40 28.02 -33.89 -14.47
CA VAL A 40 28.68 -33.36 -13.28
C VAL A 40 30.09 -32.88 -13.64
N VAL A 41 30.49 -31.74 -13.08
CA VAL A 41 31.87 -31.23 -13.15
C VAL A 41 32.43 -31.13 -11.74
N ASP A 42 33.36 -32.03 -11.43
CA ASP A 42 34.04 -32.01 -10.13
C ASP A 42 35.31 -31.18 -10.23
N ILE A 43 35.38 -30.12 -9.43
CA ILE A 43 36.56 -29.27 -9.29
C ILE A 43 37.17 -29.57 -7.92
N PHE A 44 38.39 -30.09 -7.92
CA PHE A 44 39.16 -30.35 -6.70
C PHE A 44 40.23 -29.29 -6.53
N VAL A 45 40.28 -28.69 -5.35
CA VAL A 45 41.32 -27.74 -4.97
C VAL A 45 41.96 -28.25 -3.68
N ASP A 46 43.25 -28.57 -3.75
CA ASP A 46 44.04 -29.14 -2.63
C ASP A 46 43.38 -30.38 -2.00
N GLY A 47 42.72 -31.19 -2.83
CA GLY A 47 42.05 -32.43 -2.43
C GLY A 47 40.60 -32.27 -1.98
N ALA A 48 40.11 -31.04 -1.79
CA ALA A 48 38.70 -30.78 -1.47
C ALA A 48 37.88 -30.63 -2.75
N ASN A 49 36.80 -31.42 -2.90
CA ASN A 49 35.85 -31.25 -4.00
C ASN A 49 34.95 -30.04 -3.71
N ILE A 50 35.18 -28.94 -4.41
CA ILE A 50 34.34 -27.74 -4.32
C ILE A 50 33.17 -27.79 -5.32
N GLY A 51 33.24 -28.64 -6.36
CA GLY A 51 32.22 -28.77 -7.40
C GLY A 51 31.00 -29.60 -6.99
N ALA A 52 31.10 -30.43 -5.95
CA ALA A 52 30.03 -31.32 -5.48
C ALA A 52 28.70 -30.63 -5.14
N ALA A 53 28.72 -29.31 -4.90
CA ALA A 53 27.51 -28.53 -4.60
C ALA A 53 26.73 -28.10 -5.86
N ALA A 54 27.35 -28.12 -7.03
CA ALA A 54 26.70 -27.83 -8.30
C ALA A 54 25.99 -29.08 -8.86
N SER A 55 24.77 -28.93 -9.36
CA SER A 55 24.01 -29.99 -10.04
C SER A 55 24.57 -30.28 -11.44
N ALA A 56 23.86 -31.08 -12.26
CA ALA A 56 24.26 -31.32 -13.65
C ALA A 56 24.31 -30.00 -14.44
N ASP A 57 25.39 -29.79 -15.21
CA ASP A 57 25.66 -28.57 -15.96
C ASP A 57 26.04 -28.89 -17.42
N ALA A 58 25.86 -27.91 -18.30
CA ALA A 58 26.25 -27.98 -19.71
C ALA A 58 27.79 -28.09 -19.87
N ILE A 59 28.32 -29.30 -19.72
CA ILE A 59 29.75 -29.56 -19.53
C ILE A 59 30.61 -29.04 -20.68
N ALA A 60 30.07 -29.08 -21.89
CA ALA A 60 30.73 -28.59 -23.09
C ALA A 60 30.90 -27.06 -23.05
N CYS A 61 29.80 -26.32 -22.85
CA CYS A 61 29.79 -24.87 -22.79
C CYS A 61 30.65 -24.36 -21.61
N LEU A 62 30.49 -24.95 -20.42
CA LEU A 62 31.26 -24.58 -19.23
C LEU A 62 32.77 -24.76 -19.44
N THR A 63 33.19 -25.90 -20.02
CA THR A 63 34.62 -26.16 -20.26
C THR A 63 35.21 -25.16 -21.27
N ARG A 64 34.45 -24.82 -22.32
CA ARG A 64 34.85 -23.81 -23.30
C ARG A 64 34.98 -22.42 -22.68
N ASP A 65 34.05 -22.03 -21.82
CA ASP A 65 34.08 -20.73 -21.15
C ASP A 65 35.22 -20.62 -20.14
N LEU A 66 35.52 -21.70 -19.40
CA LEU A 66 36.70 -21.76 -18.52
C LEU A 66 38.00 -21.55 -19.31
N LEU A 67 38.12 -22.18 -20.48
CA LEU A 67 39.27 -21.98 -21.36
C LEU A 67 39.35 -20.55 -21.90
N SER A 68 38.23 -20.00 -22.34
CA SER A 68 38.14 -18.63 -22.84
C SER A 68 38.49 -17.61 -21.75
N ALA A 69 37.97 -17.79 -20.53
CA ALA A 69 38.26 -16.98 -19.37
C ALA A 69 39.75 -17.01 -19.00
N LEU A 70 40.37 -18.19 -18.97
CA LEU A 70 41.80 -18.32 -18.71
C LEU A 70 42.66 -17.70 -19.81
N ALA A 71 42.26 -17.82 -21.07
CA ALA A 71 42.98 -17.21 -22.17
C ALA A 71 42.99 -15.67 -22.06
N ARG A 72 41.85 -15.05 -21.72
CA ARG A 72 41.74 -13.60 -21.46
C ARG A 72 42.58 -13.14 -20.26
N LEU A 73 42.65 -13.98 -19.23
CA LEU A 73 43.44 -13.70 -18.03
C LEU A 73 44.95 -13.84 -18.30
N GLN A 74 45.35 -14.79 -19.15
CA GLN A 74 46.74 -14.98 -19.59
C GLN A 74 47.21 -13.91 -20.58
N SER A 75 46.34 -13.45 -21.48
CA SER A 75 46.65 -12.35 -22.42
C SER A 75 46.78 -10.99 -21.72
N GLY A 76 46.25 -10.87 -20.50
CA GLY A 76 46.20 -9.62 -19.74
C GLY A 76 45.05 -8.70 -20.14
N GLU A 77 44.16 -9.15 -21.02
CA GLU A 77 42.95 -8.45 -21.45
C GLU A 77 42.02 -8.18 -20.24
N GLU A 78 41.90 -9.15 -19.35
CA GLU A 78 41.12 -9.03 -18.11
C GLU A 78 41.95 -9.42 -16.88
N GLN A 79 41.76 -8.69 -15.77
CA GLN A 79 42.41 -8.99 -14.48
C GLN A 79 41.56 -9.91 -13.59
N LYS A 80 40.26 -9.98 -13.88
CA LYS A 80 39.25 -10.75 -13.15
C LYS A 80 38.23 -11.26 -14.16
N VAL A 81 38.04 -12.58 -14.18
CA VAL A 81 37.08 -13.26 -15.04
C VAL A 81 36.12 -14.07 -14.19
N ALA A 82 34.90 -14.21 -14.65
CA ALA A 82 33.81 -14.81 -13.92
C ALA A 82 33.03 -15.75 -14.84
N VAL A 83 32.99 -17.04 -14.49
CA VAL A 83 32.37 -18.11 -15.27
C VAL A 83 31.12 -18.60 -14.54
N PRO A 84 29.92 -18.32 -15.07
CA PRO A 84 28.68 -18.83 -14.50
C PRO A 84 28.49 -20.32 -14.84
N PHE A 85 27.82 -21.03 -13.94
CA PHE A 85 27.27 -22.35 -14.20
C PHE A 85 25.86 -22.14 -14.80
N TYR A 86 25.45 -22.99 -15.74
CA TYR A 86 24.32 -22.71 -16.62
C TYR A 86 22.99 -23.14 -15.99
N GLU A 87 22.99 -24.31 -15.36
CA GLU A 87 21.80 -24.93 -14.75
C GLU A 87 21.70 -24.62 -13.26
N SER A 88 22.70 -23.94 -12.70
CA SER A 88 22.78 -23.63 -11.29
C SER A 88 23.24 -22.19 -11.06
N SER A 89 22.85 -21.59 -9.94
CA SER A 89 23.26 -20.21 -9.61
C SER A 89 24.74 -20.09 -9.18
N PHE A 90 25.57 -21.10 -9.43
CA PHE A 90 26.97 -21.10 -9.04
C PHE A 90 27.83 -20.25 -10.00
N GLU A 91 28.87 -19.64 -9.46
CA GLU A 91 29.80 -18.83 -10.22
C GLU A 91 31.23 -19.09 -9.72
N LEU A 92 32.14 -19.32 -10.67
CA LEU A 92 33.57 -19.43 -10.42
C LEU A 92 34.26 -18.16 -10.91
N VAL A 93 34.90 -17.45 -9.97
CA VAL A 93 35.64 -16.23 -10.25
C VAL A 93 37.13 -16.50 -10.11
N ILE A 94 37.88 -16.10 -11.14
CA ILE A 94 39.33 -16.25 -11.22
C ILE A 94 39.93 -14.85 -11.34
N GLN A 95 40.82 -14.51 -10.42
CA GLN A 95 41.40 -13.18 -10.35
C GLN A 95 42.92 -13.23 -10.23
N ARG A 96 43.62 -12.30 -10.88
CA ARG A 96 45.06 -12.14 -10.73
C ARG A 96 45.40 -11.53 -9.37
N VAL A 97 46.40 -12.09 -8.69
CA VAL A 97 46.88 -11.56 -7.41
C VAL A 97 47.54 -10.20 -7.63
N ALA A 98 47.02 -9.15 -7.00
CA ALA A 98 47.76 -7.90 -6.81
C ALA A 98 48.70 -8.03 -5.61
N ARG A 99 49.91 -7.48 -5.69
CA ARG A 99 50.85 -7.43 -4.56
C ARG A 99 51.27 -5.99 -4.29
N PRO A 100 51.49 -5.61 -3.03
CA PRO A 100 52.03 -4.30 -2.69
C PRO A 100 53.43 -4.14 -3.29
N THR A 101 53.66 -2.98 -3.91
CA THR A 101 54.96 -2.64 -4.49
C THR A 101 56.01 -2.60 -3.37
N PRO A 102 57.16 -3.30 -3.48
CA PRO A 102 58.20 -3.20 -2.46
C PRO A 102 58.66 -1.75 -2.36
N ALA A 103 58.68 -1.21 -1.14
CA ALA A 103 59.21 0.13 -0.88
C ALA A 103 60.64 0.22 -1.44
N LEU A 104 60.91 1.24 -2.27
CA LEU A 104 62.26 1.54 -2.73
C LEU A 104 63.17 1.70 -1.51
N PRO A 105 64.34 1.01 -1.46
CA PRO A 105 65.28 1.24 -0.38
C PRO A 105 65.76 2.69 -0.43
N ALA A 106 65.84 3.33 0.73
CA ALA A 106 66.37 4.69 0.88
C ALA A 106 67.73 4.83 0.15
N PRO A 107 68.00 5.97 -0.52
CA PRO A 107 69.20 6.14 -1.30
C PRO A 107 70.43 6.06 -0.38
N GLY A 108 71.21 4.97 -0.48
CA GLY A 108 72.47 4.84 0.28
C GLY A 108 72.93 3.43 0.64
N ARG A 109 72.08 2.39 0.55
CA ARG A 109 72.54 1.01 0.78
C ARG A 109 72.58 0.22 -0.51
N ARG A 110 73.80 -0.08 -0.99
CA ARG A 110 74.07 -1.11 -2.01
C ARG A 110 73.66 -2.48 -1.47
N SER A 111 72.38 -2.80 -1.56
CA SER A 111 71.90 -4.17 -1.39
C SER A 111 72.24 -4.96 -2.65
N ARG A 112 72.97 -6.07 -2.50
CA ARG A 112 73.12 -7.08 -3.55
C ARG A 112 71.73 -7.52 -3.98
N VAL A 113 71.28 -7.08 -5.15
CA VAL A 113 70.08 -7.59 -5.80
C VAL A 113 70.33 -9.06 -6.11
N ARG A 114 69.95 -9.92 -5.17
CA ARG A 114 69.70 -11.34 -5.44
C ARG A 114 68.70 -11.34 -6.60
N LYS A 115 69.06 -11.95 -7.74
CA LYS A 115 68.10 -12.31 -8.80
C LYS A 115 66.93 -13.01 -8.09
N THR A 116 65.85 -12.28 -7.85
CA THR A 116 64.63 -12.84 -7.30
C THR A 116 64.14 -13.84 -8.33
N ALA A 117 64.06 -15.10 -7.92
CA ALA A 117 63.44 -16.14 -8.72
C ALA A 117 62.11 -15.59 -9.24
N VAL A 118 61.86 -15.70 -10.55
CA VAL A 118 60.59 -15.32 -11.15
C VAL A 118 59.51 -16.15 -10.46
N GLU A 119 58.84 -15.54 -9.50
CA GLU A 119 57.84 -16.20 -8.69
C GLU A 119 56.69 -16.62 -9.60
N GLU A 120 56.26 -17.86 -9.51
CA GLU A 120 55.24 -18.37 -10.43
C GLU A 120 53.95 -17.56 -10.27
N PRO A 121 53.29 -17.19 -11.39
CA PRO A 121 52.06 -16.41 -11.38
C PRO A 121 50.95 -17.17 -10.64
N ARG A 122 50.32 -16.49 -9.68
CA ARG A 122 49.24 -17.03 -8.84
C ARG A 122 47.94 -16.28 -9.11
N VAL A 123 46.83 -17.00 -8.96
CA VAL A 123 45.47 -16.49 -9.09
C VAL A 123 44.67 -16.84 -7.85
N LEU A 124 43.66 -16.02 -7.56
CA LEU A 124 42.68 -16.23 -6.52
C LEU A 124 41.44 -16.87 -7.13
N LEU A 125 40.99 -17.97 -6.52
CA LEU A 125 39.75 -18.65 -6.85
C LEU A 125 38.69 -18.35 -5.80
N THR A 126 37.53 -17.90 -6.27
CA THR A 126 36.35 -17.68 -5.45
C THR A 126 35.17 -18.41 -6.08
N PHE A 127 34.57 -19.33 -5.34
CA PHE A 127 33.44 -20.16 -5.77
C PHE A 127 32.27 -20.00 -4.81
N PHE A 128 31.14 -19.56 -5.35
CA PHE A 128 29.94 -19.27 -4.57
C PHE A 128 28.67 -19.53 -5.37
N ARG A 129 27.58 -19.78 -4.65
CA ARG A 129 26.22 -19.73 -5.18
C ARG A 129 25.70 -18.30 -5.08
N GLY A 130 25.32 -17.72 -6.21
CA GLY A 130 24.63 -16.44 -6.30
C GLY A 130 23.16 -16.51 -5.87
N GLY A 131 22.41 -15.45 -6.17
CA GLY A 131 20.98 -15.35 -5.85
C GLY A 131 20.66 -14.67 -4.51
N PRO A 132 19.41 -14.85 -4.01
CA PRO A 132 18.88 -14.12 -2.85
C PRO A 132 19.37 -14.66 -1.52
N SER A 133 20.05 -15.82 -1.47
CA SER A 133 20.70 -16.39 -0.28
C SER A 133 22.03 -17.00 -0.72
N PRO A 134 23.06 -16.16 -0.90
CA PRO A 134 24.30 -16.63 -1.46
C PRO A 134 25.02 -17.56 -0.50
N GLU A 135 25.77 -18.52 -1.03
CA GLU A 135 26.54 -19.49 -0.26
C GLU A 135 27.99 -19.47 -0.76
N ILE A 136 28.93 -19.30 0.15
CA ILE A 136 30.35 -19.14 -0.20
C ILE A 136 31.05 -20.45 0.13
N LEU A 137 31.52 -21.16 -0.90
CA LEU A 137 32.20 -22.45 -0.75
C LEU A 137 33.71 -22.29 -0.70
N LEU A 138 34.24 -21.39 -1.53
CA LEU A 138 35.66 -21.06 -1.58
C LEU A 138 35.83 -19.57 -1.80
N ARG A 139 36.75 -18.92 -1.09
CA ARG A 139 37.04 -17.50 -1.28
C ARG A 139 38.53 -17.24 -1.28
N ASN A 140 38.98 -16.49 -2.28
CA ASN A 140 40.35 -16.01 -2.43
C ASN A 140 41.40 -17.10 -2.21
N HIS A 141 41.10 -18.33 -2.65
CA HIS A 141 42.04 -19.44 -2.51
C HIS A 141 43.13 -19.31 -3.56
N GLU A 142 44.38 -19.27 -3.13
CA GLU A 142 45.49 -18.97 -4.02
C GLU A 142 45.98 -20.24 -4.73
N VAL A 143 45.92 -20.25 -6.06
CA VAL A 143 46.33 -21.37 -6.91
C VAL A 143 47.35 -20.90 -7.94
N ARG A 144 48.28 -21.79 -8.31
CA ARG A 144 49.23 -21.52 -9.39
C ARG A 144 48.49 -21.49 -10.73
N LEU A 145 48.63 -20.40 -11.49
CA LEU A 145 47.95 -20.23 -12.77
C LEU A 145 48.29 -21.36 -13.76
N ARG A 146 49.55 -21.83 -13.76
CA ARG A 146 50.00 -22.93 -14.63
C ARG A 146 49.30 -24.25 -14.33
N GLU A 147 49.07 -24.55 -13.06
CA GLU A 147 48.40 -25.79 -12.65
C GLU A 147 46.92 -25.74 -13.05
N LEU A 148 46.25 -24.61 -12.79
CA LEU A 148 44.87 -24.38 -13.21
C LEU A 148 44.73 -24.45 -14.75
N ALA A 149 45.61 -23.79 -15.49
CA ALA A 149 45.61 -23.80 -16.94
C ALA A 149 45.80 -25.21 -17.52
N ARG A 150 46.73 -26.01 -16.95
CA ARG A 150 46.92 -27.40 -17.37
C ARG A 150 45.71 -28.27 -17.06
N ALA A 151 45.09 -28.10 -15.90
CA ALA A 151 43.90 -28.87 -15.52
C ALA A 151 42.72 -28.59 -16.48
N VAL A 152 42.41 -27.31 -16.74
CA VAL A 152 41.33 -26.91 -17.66
C VAL A 152 41.64 -27.30 -19.11
N ALA A 153 42.87 -27.07 -19.59
CA ALA A 153 43.30 -27.49 -20.93
C ALA A 153 43.23 -29.01 -21.12
N GLY A 154 43.61 -29.78 -20.11
CA GLY A 154 43.49 -31.23 -20.11
C GLY A 154 42.03 -31.69 -20.19
N ALA A 155 41.14 -31.06 -19.43
CA ALA A 155 39.70 -31.34 -19.45
C ALA A 155 39.09 -31.05 -20.85
N GLY A 156 39.38 -29.88 -21.43
CA GLY A 156 38.93 -29.52 -22.78
C GLY A 156 39.41 -30.50 -23.87
N LYS A 157 40.67 -30.93 -23.81
CA LYS A 157 41.21 -31.93 -24.75
C LYS A 157 40.52 -33.29 -24.61
N ARG A 158 40.28 -33.75 -23.37
CA ARG A 158 39.57 -35.03 -23.11
C ARG A 158 38.15 -34.98 -23.66
N LEU A 159 37.41 -33.91 -23.37
CA LEU A 159 36.05 -33.70 -23.86
C LEU A 159 35.99 -33.69 -25.40
N ALA A 160 36.84 -32.88 -26.05
CA ALA A 160 36.90 -32.84 -27.51
C ALA A 160 37.17 -34.22 -28.13
N ASN A 161 38.08 -34.99 -27.52
CA ASN A 161 38.42 -36.33 -27.99
C ASN A 161 37.27 -37.33 -27.78
N GLN A 162 36.53 -37.24 -26.68
CA GLN A 162 35.35 -38.07 -26.45
C GLN A 162 34.23 -37.76 -27.46
N ILE A 163 33.96 -36.48 -27.75
CA ILE A 163 32.97 -36.08 -28.76
C ILE A 163 33.33 -36.65 -30.14
N VAL A 164 34.60 -36.48 -30.57
CA VAL A 164 35.08 -37.01 -31.87
C VAL A 164 35.10 -38.53 -31.91
N LYS A 165 35.34 -39.20 -30.78
CA LYS A 165 35.26 -40.66 -30.67
C LYS A 165 33.83 -41.17 -30.90
N LEU A 166 32.82 -40.44 -30.41
CA LEU A 166 31.41 -40.80 -30.59
C LEU A 166 30.89 -40.50 -32.01
N ASN A 167 31.34 -39.41 -32.62
CA ASN A 167 31.04 -39.07 -34.01
C ASN A 167 32.26 -38.40 -34.69
N ARG A 168 32.92 -39.12 -35.61
CA ARG A 168 34.11 -38.61 -36.32
C ARG A 168 33.82 -37.35 -37.15
N ALA A 169 32.59 -37.15 -37.61
CA ALA A 169 32.22 -35.98 -38.40
C ALA A 169 32.38 -34.68 -37.61
N MET A 170 32.25 -34.73 -36.27
CA MET A 170 32.39 -33.61 -35.34
C MET A 170 33.82 -33.06 -35.23
N ALA A 171 34.83 -33.71 -35.81
CA ALA A 171 36.21 -33.19 -35.79
C ALA A 171 36.33 -31.82 -36.49
N GLU A 172 35.49 -31.55 -37.48
CA GLU A 172 35.45 -30.29 -38.25
C GLU A 172 34.41 -29.29 -37.72
N ASP A 173 33.62 -29.69 -36.72
CA ASP A 173 32.62 -28.81 -36.10
C ASP A 173 33.28 -27.57 -35.50
N ALA A 174 32.65 -26.41 -35.67
CA ALA A 174 33.23 -25.14 -35.25
C ALA A 174 33.47 -25.06 -33.74
N PHE A 175 32.56 -25.62 -32.93
CA PHE A 175 32.67 -25.63 -31.48
C PHE A 175 33.81 -26.55 -31.02
N VAL A 176 33.91 -27.75 -31.60
CA VAL A 176 34.98 -28.72 -31.25
C VAL A 176 36.36 -28.18 -31.67
N ARG A 177 36.45 -27.50 -32.81
CA ARG A 177 37.68 -26.82 -33.25
C ARG A 177 38.06 -25.67 -32.31
N ASP A 178 37.11 -24.81 -31.93
CA ASP A 178 37.32 -23.72 -30.97
C ASP A 178 37.80 -24.27 -29.62
N LEU A 179 37.14 -25.32 -29.10
CA LEU A 179 37.52 -25.97 -27.85
C LEU A 179 38.97 -26.50 -27.87
N ARG A 180 39.39 -27.14 -28.96
CA ARG A 180 40.77 -27.62 -29.14
C ARG A 180 41.78 -26.48 -29.22
N GLN A 181 41.50 -25.46 -30.03
CA GLN A 181 42.36 -24.29 -30.19
C GLN A 181 42.54 -23.53 -28.87
N LEU A 182 41.45 -23.31 -28.12
CA LEU A 182 41.48 -22.70 -26.81
C LEU A 182 42.29 -23.54 -25.81
N ALA A 183 42.11 -24.86 -25.80
CA ALA A 183 42.86 -25.76 -24.92
C ALA A 183 44.36 -25.80 -25.23
N GLU A 184 44.75 -25.72 -26.50
CA GLU A 184 46.14 -25.59 -26.90
C GLU A 184 46.72 -24.24 -26.47
N ARG A 185 46.02 -23.15 -26.76
CA ARG A 185 46.42 -21.79 -26.39
C ARG A 185 46.64 -21.65 -24.88
N VAL A 186 45.69 -22.08 -24.07
CA VAL A 186 45.76 -22.01 -22.60
C VAL A 186 46.87 -22.91 -22.04
N GLY A 187 47.09 -24.08 -22.65
CA GLY A 187 48.12 -25.02 -22.23
C GLY A 187 49.55 -24.61 -22.60
N GLN A 188 49.72 -23.82 -23.66
CA GLN A 188 51.03 -23.36 -24.17
C GLN A 188 51.40 -21.93 -23.75
N ALA A 189 50.44 -21.13 -23.27
CA ALA A 189 50.69 -19.73 -22.91
C ALA A 189 51.84 -19.56 -21.90
N GLY A 190 52.74 -18.62 -22.21
CA GLY A 190 53.87 -18.22 -21.38
C GLY A 190 53.44 -17.53 -20.07
N PRO A 191 54.40 -17.10 -19.22
CA PRO A 191 54.04 -16.39 -17.98
C PRO A 191 53.19 -15.14 -18.31
N PRO A 192 52.13 -14.86 -17.53
CA PRO A 192 51.27 -13.70 -17.75
C PRO A 192 52.04 -12.40 -17.50
N PRO A 193 51.44 -11.23 -17.77
CA PRO A 193 52.03 -9.94 -17.44
C PRO A 193 52.50 -9.88 -15.97
N GLY A 194 53.37 -8.93 -15.62
CA GLY A 194 53.86 -8.74 -14.25
C GLY A 194 52.75 -8.51 -13.20
N PRO A 195 53.10 -8.54 -11.89
CA PRO A 195 52.14 -8.31 -10.80
C PRO A 195 51.46 -6.96 -10.94
N ILE A 196 50.17 -6.91 -10.59
CA ILE A 196 49.40 -5.66 -10.58
C ILE A 196 49.80 -4.88 -9.33
N ALA A 197 50.18 -3.60 -9.51
CA ALA A 197 50.51 -2.71 -8.40
C ALA A 197 49.24 -2.38 -7.59
N GLU A 198 49.27 -2.67 -6.29
CA GLU A 198 48.19 -2.29 -5.38
C GLU A 198 48.31 -0.79 -5.00
N PRO A 199 47.30 0.05 -5.27
CA PRO A 199 47.31 1.45 -4.85
C PRO A 199 47.16 1.58 -3.33
N GLU A 200 47.90 2.51 -2.72
CA GLU A 200 47.74 2.91 -1.30
C GLU A 200 46.31 3.45 -1.03
N ARG A 201 45.64 2.97 0.02
CA ARG A 201 44.22 3.31 0.28
C ARG A 201 43.85 3.42 1.75
N ALA A 202 42.80 4.20 1.98
CA ALA A 202 42.13 4.30 3.27
C ALA A 202 41.38 3.00 3.63
N PRO A 203 41.34 2.62 4.92
CA PRO A 203 40.66 1.41 5.38
C PRO A 203 39.14 1.52 5.15
N LEU A 204 38.49 0.39 4.87
CA LEU A 204 37.04 0.31 4.71
C LEU A 204 36.38 0.39 6.08
N GLU A 205 36.12 1.61 6.56
CA GLU A 205 35.62 1.85 7.92
C GLU A 205 34.31 2.64 7.94
N GLY A 206 33.39 2.19 8.79
CA GLY A 206 32.15 2.91 9.10
C GLY A 206 32.44 4.17 9.91
N ARG A 207 31.54 5.16 9.81
CA ARG A 207 31.66 6.37 10.64
C ARG A 207 31.55 6.00 12.11
N GLY A 208 32.44 6.54 12.94
CA GLY A 208 32.39 6.32 14.40
C GLY A 208 32.98 5.00 14.88
N TRP A 209 33.83 4.34 14.09
CA TRP A 209 34.58 3.17 14.57
C TRP A 209 35.40 3.48 15.84
N ASP A 210 36.12 4.61 15.82
CA ASP A 210 36.96 5.09 16.94
C ASP A 210 36.33 6.27 17.72
N ARG A 211 35.07 6.63 17.45
CA ARG A 211 34.38 7.75 18.11
C ARG A 211 33.04 7.32 18.67
N ILE A 212 32.81 7.59 19.95
CA ILE A 212 31.54 7.32 20.61
C ILE A 212 30.43 8.13 19.90
N PRO A 213 29.33 7.50 19.47
CA PRO A 213 28.20 8.20 18.86
C PRO A 213 27.60 9.25 19.81
N ALA A 214 27.25 10.43 19.28
CA ALA A 214 26.60 11.48 20.07
C ALA A 214 25.15 11.10 20.50
N ARG A 215 24.55 10.10 19.84
CA ARG A 215 23.18 9.63 20.12
C ARG A 215 23.20 8.51 21.15
N ARG A 216 22.26 8.53 22.10
CA ARG A 216 22.04 7.47 23.11
C ARG A 216 21.37 6.20 22.57
N VAL A 217 21.23 6.06 21.25
CA VAL A 217 20.60 4.89 20.61
C VAL A 217 21.70 3.92 20.17
N PRO A 218 21.52 2.58 20.35
CA PRO A 218 22.52 1.63 19.90
C PRO A 218 22.85 1.80 18.42
N THR A 219 24.14 1.89 18.08
CA THR A 219 24.60 2.20 16.72
C THR A 219 25.62 1.16 16.26
N PHE A 220 25.35 0.51 15.13
CA PHE A 220 26.28 -0.44 14.52
C PHE A 220 27.38 0.26 13.73
N VAL A 221 28.60 -0.23 13.87
CA VAL A 221 29.82 0.23 13.18
C VAL A 221 30.58 -0.98 12.64
N PHE A 222 31.38 -0.77 11.60
CA PHE A 222 32.14 -1.85 10.96
C PHE A 222 33.55 -1.41 10.58
N ARG A 223 34.46 -2.39 10.49
CA ARG A 223 35.80 -2.27 9.89
C ARG A 223 36.00 -3.45 8.95
N GLY A 224 36.27 -3.20 7.68
CA GLY A 224 36.41 -4.20 6.63
C GLY A 224 37.87 -4.43 6.21
N ASP A 225 38.18 -5.69 5.96
CA ASP A 225 39.51 -6.17 5.52
C ASP A 225 39.59 -6.32 3.99
N ALA A 226 38.92 -5.43 3.25
CA ALA A 226 38.85 -5.54 1.79
C ALA A 226 40.19 -5.19 1.16
N THR A 227 40.78 -6.12 0.40
CA THR A 227 41.92 -5.83 -0.48
C THR A 227 41.47 -5.06 -1.72
N TRP A 228 42.41 -4.44 -2.44
CA TRP A 228 42.08 -3.83 -3.74
C TRP A 228 41.45 -4.84 -4.70
N SER A 229 41.97 -6.06 -4.67
CA SER A 229 41.51 -7.18 -5.48
C SER A 229 40.07 -7.56 -5.14
N ASP A 230 39.69 -7.57 -3.86
CA ASP A 230 38.32 -7.89 -3.41
C ASP A 230 37.26 -6.95 -3.99
N LEU A 231 37.61 -5.71 -4.36
CA LEU A 231 36.66 -4.69 -4.84
C LEU A 231 36.75 -4.45 -6.36
N LEU A 232 37.56 -5.24 -7.08
CA LEU A 232 37.58 -5.20 -8.55
C LEU A 232 36.32 -5.86 -9.12
N GLY A 233 35.61 -5.18 -10.01
CA GLY A 233 34.56 -5.79 -10.83
C GLY A 233 35.13 -6.36 -12.14
N PRO A 234 34.48 -7.37 -12.77
CA PRO A 234 34.83 -7.81 -14.11
C PRO A 234 34.64 -6.68 -15.12
N ALA A 235 35.33 -6.74 -16.26
CA ALA A 235 35.35 -5.67 -17.28
C ALA A 235 33.99 -5.43 -17.97
N LEU A 236 33.02 -6.34 -17.79
CA LEU A 236 31.68 -6.23 -18.37
C LEU A 236 30.85 -5.16 -17.64
N PRO A 237 30.33 -4.14 -18.34
CA PRO A 237 29.40 -3.18 -17.75
C PRO A 237 28.11 -3.88 -17.28
N ASP A 238 27.50 -3.34 -16.23
CA ASP A 238 26.14 -3.68 -15.78
C ASP A 238 25.91 -5.15 -15.41
N ARG A 239 26.81 -5.74 -14.61
CA ARG A 239 26.64 -7.07 -13.99
C ARG A 239 26.39 -6.97 -12.47
N ALA A 240 25.61 -7.90 -11.92
CA ALA A 240 25.45 -8.09 -10.48
C ALA A 240 26.64 -8.89 -9.87
N ASP A 241 27.85 -8.31 -9.88
CA ASP A 241 29.05 -8.98 -9.38
C ASP A 241 29.06 -9.08 -7.85
N LEU A 242 28.69 -10.23 -7.31
CA LEU A 242 28.73 -10.48 -5.87
C LEU A 242 30.17 -10.60 -5.35
N SER A 243 31.09 -11.18 -6.13
CA SER A 243 32.45 -11.46 -5.67
C SER A 243 33.21 -10.19 -5.29
N ALA A 244 32.93 -9.07 -5.97
CA ALA A 244 33.48 -7.75 -5.62
C ALA A 244 32.98 -7.18 -4.27
N LEU A 245 31.99 -7.83 -3.65
CA LEU A 245 31.34 -7.40 -2.41
C LEU A 245 31.52 -8.43 -1.29
N LEU A 246 32.20 -9.56 -1.55
CA LEU A 246 32.43 -10.64 -0.59
C LEU A 246 33.60 -10.37 0.37
N PHE A 247 33.85 -9.13 0.77
CA PHE A 247 34.88 -8.84 1.77
C PHE A 247 34.40 -9.18 3.19
N ARG A 248 35.35 -9.56 4.05
CA ARG A 248 35.08 -9.80 5.48
C ARG A 248 35.40 -8.55 6.28
N GLY A 249 34.80 -8.47 7.46
CA GLY A 249 35.10 -7.42 8.41
C GLY A 249 34.48 -7.69 9.77
N ASP A 250 34.91 -6.88 10.72
CA ASP A 250 34.41 -6.87 12.09
C ASP A 250 33.18 -5.98 12.17
N LEU A 251 32.10 -6.51 12.76
CA LEU A 251 30.91 -5.75 13.10
C LEU A 251 30.90 -5.53 14.62
N ALA A 252 30.59 -4.31 15.03
CA ALA A 252 30.46 -3.94 16.43
C ALA A 252 29.24 -3.05 16.65
N VAL A 253 28.76 -2.99 17.89
CA VAL A 253 27.66 -2.12 18.30
C VAL A 253 28.11 -1.24 19.46
N TRP A 254 27.87 0.07 19.33
CA TRP A 254 27.93 1.00 20.45
C TRP A 254 26.61 0.98 21.19
N ASP A 255 26.65 0.67 22.48
CA ASP A 255 25.53 0.71 23.40
C ASP A 255 25.89 1.64 24.57
N GLY A 256 25.43 2.90 24.47
CA GLY A 256 25.97 3.99 25.27
C GLY A 256 27.49 4.16 25.04
N PRO A 257 28.32 4.23 26.10
CA PRO A 257 29.77 4.38 25.98
C PRO A 257 30.50 3.05 25.76
N ARG A 258 29.80 1.91 25.71
CA ARG A 258 30.43 0.58 25.58
C ARG A 258 30.34 0.09 24.13
N ARG A 259 31.49 -0.30 23.56
CA ARG A 259 31.54 -0.99 22.26
C ARG A 259 31.57 -2.49 22.49
N ARG A 260 30.57 -3.21 21.99
CA ARG A 260 30.50 -4.68 22.02
C ARG A 260 30.83 -5.23 20.63
N ALA A 261 31.74 -6.18 20.54
CA ALA A 261 32.01 -6.90 19.30
C ALA A 261 30.82 -7.82 19.00
N VAL A 262 30.30 -7.76 17.78
CA VAL A 262 29.13 -8.56 17.36
C VAL A 262 29.59 -9.87 16.72
N GLY A 263 30.64 -9.81 15.89
CA GLY A 263 31.21 -10.98 15.22
C GLY A 263 31.87 -10.59 13.90
N ARG A 264 32.53 -11.57 13.26
CA ARG A 264 33.29 -11.34 12.02
C ARG A 264 32.66 -12.04 10.82
N GLY A 265 32.15 -11.27 9.86
CA GLY A 265 31.37 -11.80 8.74
C GLY A 265 31.55 -11.06 7.43
N HIS A 266 30.76 -11.45 6.43
CA HIS A 266 30.71 -10.79 5.12
C HIS A 266 29.80 -9.56 5.23
N LEU A 267 30.38 -8.37 5.41
CA LEU A 267 29.66 -7.15 5.80
C LEU A 267 28.52 -6.78 4.84
N PHE A 268 28.74 -6.92 3.52
CA PHE A 268 27.69 -6.63 2.53
C PHE A 268 26.51 -7.60 2.63
N LEU A 269 26.76 -8.90 2.79
CA LEU A 269 25.70 -9.90 2.94
C LEU A 269 24.90 -9.71 4.23
N VAL A 270 25.59 -9.37 5.32
CA VAL A 270 24.93 -9.03 6.60
C VAL A 270 24.04 -7.81 6.41
N ALA A 271 24.54 -6.75 5.74
CA ALA A 271 23.74 -5.56 5.46
C ALA A 271 22.51 -5.85 4.61
N GLU A 272 22.61 -6.68 3.56
CA GLU A 272 21.45 -7.13 2.77
C GLU A 272 20.40 -7.82 3.65
N ARG A 273 20.82 -8.71 4.57
CA ARG A 273 19.89 -9.38 5.50
C ARG A 273 19.26 -8.41 6.49
N LEU A 274 20.00 -7.43 6.97
CA LEU A 274 19.47 -6.40 7.85
C LEU A 274 18.46 -5.49 7.14
N LEU A 275 18.58 -5.27 5.83
CA LEU A 275 17.51 -4.60 5.08
C LEU A 275 16.25 -5.46 4.94
N ALA A 276 16.41 -6.78 4.79
CA ALA A 276 15.26 -7.69 4.83
C ALA A 276 14.55 -7.67 6.20
N VAL A 277 15.32 -7.57 7.30
CA VAL A 277 14.76 -7.31 8.65
C VAL A 277 14.01 -5.99 8.68
N ALA A 278 14.61 -4.90 8.17
CA ALA A 278 13.98 -3.59 8.15
C ALA A 278 12.65 -3.61 7.41
N ARG A 279 12.59 -4.27 6.24
CA ARG A 279 11.37 -4.47 5.46
C ARG A 279 10.31 -5.23 6.26
N HIS A 280 10.66 -6.37 6.84
CA HIS A 280 9.75 -7.18 7.66
C HIS A 280 9.13 -6.36 8.82
N LEU A 281 9.94 -5.53 9.48
CA LEU A 281 9.47 -4.66 10.56
C LEU A 281 8.53 -3.55 10.05
N LEU A 282 8.83 -2.92 8.91
CA LEU A 282 7.96 -1.92 8.31
C LEU A 282 6.65 -2.53 7.79
N GLU A 283 6.69 -3.74 7.20
CA GLU A 283 5.50 -4.48 6.76
C GLU A 283 4.59 -4.84 7.93
N ALA A 284 5.15 -5.36 9.04
CA ALA A 284 4.37 -5.64 10.24
C ALA A 284 3.70 -4.37 10.77
N ARG A 285 4.44 -3.26 10.82
CA ARG A 285 3.94 -1.96 11.30
C ARG A 285 2.86 -1.36 10.40
N ASP A 286 3.05 -1.40 9.09
CA ASP A 286 2.09 -0.85 8.11
C ASP A 286 0.75 -1.61 8.16
N ASN A 287 0.81 -2.92 8.38
CA ASN A 287 -0.34 -3.79 8.55
C ASN A 287 -0.91 -3.83 9.98
N GLY A 288 -0.37 -3.05 10.93
CA GLY A 288 -0.85 -3.01 12.31
C GLY A 288 -0.64 -4.29 13.13
N ARG A 289 0.32 -5.15 12.73
CA ARG A 289 0.61 -6.44 13.39
C ARG A 289 1.89 -6.38 14.24
N PRO A 290 1.99 -7.16 15.32
CA PRO A 290 3.25 -7.30 16.05
C PRO A 290 4.30 -8.00 15.15
N PRO A 291 5.59 -7.62 15.26
CA PRO A 291 6.65 -8.21 14.44
C PRO A 291 6.87 -9.67 14.82
N ALA A 292 6.73 -10.57 13.84
CA ALA A 292 7.04 -11.98 14.03
C ALA A 292 8.54 -12.20 14.22
N SER A 293 8.90 -13.23 14.98
CA SER A 293 10.30 -13.61 15.17
C SER A 293 10.91 -14.10 13.86
N LEU A 294 12.11 -13.63 13.55
CA LEU A 294 12.82 -13.95 12.32
C LEU A 294 14.23 -14.45 12.65
N ARG A 295 14.69 -15.50 11.97
CA ARG A 295 16.07 -15.95 12.01
C ARG A 295 16.62 -16.01 10.60
N LEU A 296 17.72 -15.29 10.37
CA LEU A 296 18.40 -15.19 9.08
C LEU A 296 19.83 -15.69 9.22
N GLN A 297 20.27 -16.49 8.26
CA GLN A 297 21.64 -16.98 8.19
C GLN A 297 22.46 -16.12 7.21
N CYS A 298 23.63 -15.66 7.65
CA CYS A 298 24.48 -14.70 6.94
C CYS A 298 25.92 -15.21 6.74
N ASN A 299 26.13 -16.45 6.28
CA ASN A 299 27.46 -17.06 6.01
C ASN A 299 28.54 -16.70 7.05
N GLY A 300 28.27 -17.02 8.32
CA GLY A 300 29.19 -16.78 9.45
C GLY A 300 28.48 -16.21 10.68
N LEU A 301 27.49 -15.32 10.48
CA LEU A 301 26.65 -14.81 11.57
C LEU A 301 25.19 -15.29 11.43
N LEU A 302 24.59 -15.65 12.56
CA LEU A 302 23.15 -15.81 12.69
C LEU A 302 22.54 -14.50 13.20
N VAL A 303 21.58 -13.97 12.47
CA VAL A 303 20.83 -12.77 12.86
C VAL A 303 19.43 -13.18 13.30
N GLY A 304 19.08 -12.88 14.53
CA GLY A 304 17.76 -13.14 15.11
C GLY A 304 17.05 -11.84 15.45
N VAL A 305 15.77 -11.77 15.15
CA VAL A 305 14.87 -10.68 15.57
C VAL A 305 13.75 -11.32 16.36
N ARG A 306 13.48 -10.81 17.56
CA ARG A 306 12.37 -11.26 18.39
C ARG A 306 11.65 -10.07 19.04
N PRO A 307 10.33 -10.15 19.24
CA PRO A 307 9.63 -9.16 20.06
C PRO A 307 10.12 -9.27 21.53
N GLY A 308 10.19 -8.12 22.19
CA GLY A 308 10.46 -7.95 23.62
C GLY A 308 9.19 -7.67 24.41
N GLU A 309 9.31 -7.03 25.57
CA GLU A 309 8.14 -6.61 26.36
C GLU A 309 7.57 -5.30 25.80
N GLY A 310 6.26 -5.26 25.51
CA GLY A 310 5.61 -4.07 24.92
C GLY A 310 5.88 -3.90 23.43
N ASP A 311 6.32 -2.71 23.00
CA ASP A 311 6.70 -2.42 21.60
C ASP A 311 8.20 -2.66 21.35
N GLU A 312 8.92 -3.25 22.32
CA GLU A 312 10.35 -3.50 22.23
C GLU A 312 10.68 -4.57 21.18
N VAL A 313 11.80 -4.38 20.47
CA VAL A 313 12.35 -5.39 19.56
C VAL A 313 13.80 -5.66 19.92
N VAL A 314 14.14 -6.95 20.03
CA VAL A 314 15.51 -7.40 20.31
C VAL A 314 16.13 -7.96 19.04
N LEU A 315 17.25 -7.37 18.65
CA LEU A 315 18.13 -7.86 17.59
C LEU A 315 19.29 -8.62 18.22
N SER A 316 19.45 -9.89 17.88
CA SER A 316 20.50 -10.77 18.38
C SER A 316 21.42 -11.24 17.27
N PHE A 317 22.71 -11.34 17.57
CA PHE A 317 23.71 -11.91 16.70
C PHE A 317 24.42 -13.07 17.40
N ALA A 318 24.62 -14.17 16.70
CA ALA A 318 25.48 -15.27 17.15
C ALA A 318 26.52 -15.56 16.09
N ASP A 319 27.80 -15.63 16.49
CA ASP A 319 28.84 -16.20 15.65
C ASP A 319 28.71 -17.73 15.71
N ARG A 320 28.91 -18.39 14.57
CA ARG A 320 28.78 -19.85 14.47
C ARG A 320 30.11 -20.57 14.68
N VAL A 321 31.22 -19.83 14.67
CA VAL A 321 32.58 -20.37 14.72
C VAL A 321 33.18 -20.28 16.12
N ASP A 322 32.88 -19.20 16.83
CA ASP A 322 33.26 -18.98 18.22
C ASP A 322 32.00 -19.21 19.07
N ASP A 323 32.00 -20.18 19.99
CA ASP A 323 30.92 -20.50 20.97
C ASP A 323 30.65 -19.35 21.98
N GLN A 324 30.79 -18.09 21.55
CA GLN A 324 30.54 -16.88 22.31
C GLN A 324 29.04 -16.71 22.57
N GLU A 325 28.70 -16.12 23.71
CA GLU A 325 27.30 -15.77 24.00
C GLU A 325 26.74 -14.80 22.94
N PRO A 326 25.50 -15.03 22.48
CA PRO A 326 24.90 -14.19 21.45
C PRO A 326 24.73 -12.75 21.95
N VAL A 327 25.20 -11.79 21.15
CA VAL A 327 25.06 -10.36 21.47
C VAL A 327 23.64 -9.92 21.13
N ALA A 328 22.86 -9.68 22.17
CA ALA A 328 21.52 -9.10 22.06
C ALA A 328 21.54 -7.58 22.30
N VAL A 329 20.81 -6.86 21.47
CA VAL A 329 20.61 -5.42 21.54
C VAL A 329 19.12 -5.14 21.50
N ALA A 330 18.62 -4.48 22.54
CA ALA A 330 17.24 -4.07 22.68
C ALA A 330 17.01 -2.68 22.06
N PHE A 331 15.87 -2.52 21.40
CA PHE A 331 15.39 -1.25 20.87
C PHE A 331 13.99 -0.99 21.38
N HIS A 332 13.74 0.24 21.86
CA HIS A 332 12.45 0.65 22.44
C HIS A 332 11.26 0.48 21.49
N ASP A 333 11.50 0.56 20.18
CA ASP A 333 10.48 0.36 19.15
C ASP A 333 11.11 -0.20 17.85
N PRO A 334 10.32 -0.84 16.97
CA PRO A 334 10.82 -1.39 15.71
C PRO A 334 11.37 -0.31 14.75
N GLU A 335 10.84 0.90 14.81
CA GLU A 335 11.14 2.00 13.88
C GLU A 335 12.53 2.62 14.17
N ALA A 336 12.95 2.62 15.44
CA ALA A 336 14.28 2.97 15.92
C ALA A 336 15.30 1.97 15.39
N LEU A 337 15.01 0.67 15.49
CA LEU A 337 15.84 -0.38 14.90
C LEU A 337 16.00 -0.18 13.39
N VAL A 338 14.89 -0.02 12.65
CA VAL A 338 14.93 0.25 11.19
C VAL A 338 15.83 1.45 10.87
N GLY A 339 15.72 2.55 11.62
CA GLY A 339 16.56 3.73 11.41
C GLY A 339 18.06 3.46 11.56
N VAL A 340 18.44 2.62 12.53
CA VAL A 340 19.83 2.21 12.74
C VAL A 340 20.32 1.30 11.61
N LEU A 341 19.50 0.34 11.16
CA LEU A 341 19.86 -0.56 10.05
C LEU A 341 20.06 0.20 8.74
N LEU A 342 19.20 1.19 8.45
CA LEU A 342 19.35 2.05 7.27
C LEU A 342 20.62 2.91 7.34
N THR A 343 20.99 3.38 8.53
CA THR A 343 22.23 4.15 8.74
C THR A 343 23.45 3.29 8.47
N LEU A 344 23.49 2.07 9.00
CA LEU A 344 24.56 1.10 8.76
C LEU A 344 24.72 0.81 7.26
N GLY A 345 23.60 0.53 6.56
CA GLY A 345 23.63 0.27 5.12
C GLY A 345 24.08 1.47 4.29
N ALA A 346 23.66 2.69 4.66
CA ALA A 346 24.10 3.92 4.01
C ALA A 346 25.61 4.17 4.21
N ASP A 347 26.13 3.93 5.41
CA ASP A 347 27.56 4.06 5.71
C ASP A 347 28.40 3.00 4.99
N LEU A 348 27.91 1.76 4.90
CA LEU A 348 28.58 0.70 4.14
C LEU A 348 28.64 1.03 2.65
N ARG A 349 27.52 1.47 2.05
CA ARG A 349 27.49 1.91 0.65
C ARG A 349 28.50 3.03 0.40
N ARG A 350 28.56 4.01 1.31
CA ARG A 350 29.51 5.12 1.23
C ARG A 350 30.94 4.62 1.27
N ALA A 351 31.30 3.78 2.24
CA ALA A 351 32.64 3.24 2.39
C ALA A 351 33.08 2.46 1.14
N ILE A 352 32.21 1.58 0.60
CA ILE A 352 32.49 0.84 -0.64
C ILE A 352 32.75 1.79 -1.82
N LEU A 353 31.95 2.84 -1.99
CA LEU A 353 32.09 3.77 -3.11
C LEU A 353 33.27 4.74 -2.96
N GLU A 354 33.67 5.07 -1.72
CA GLU A 354 34.88 5.84 -1.44
C GLU A 354 36.13 5.00 -1.75
N THR A 355 36.13 3.71 -1.38
CA THR A 355 37.25 2.80 -1.66
C THR A 355 37.31 2.37 -3.14
N ALA A 356 36.16 2.11 -3.77
CA ALA A 356 36.06 1.60 -5.14
C ALA A 356 34.89 2.26 -5.92
N PRO A 357 35.11 3.46 -6.49
CA PRO A 357 34.06 4.19 -7.22
C PRO A 357 33.45 3.43 -8.40
N ALA A 358 34.22 2.53 -9.02
CA ALA A 358 33.76 1.67 -10.12
C ALA A 358 32.58 0.77 -9.74
N GLN A 359 32.43 0.42 -8.45
CA GLN A 359 31.32 -0.38 -7.95
C GLN A 359 29.95 0.31 -8.09
N ARG A 360 29.90 1.60 -8.44
CA ARG A 360 28.65 2.29 -8.80
C ARG A 360 27.89 1.60 -9.95
N ARG A 361 28.60 0.89 -10.84
CA ARG A 361 28.03 0.13 -11.96
C ARG A 361 27.57 -1.29 -11.58
N ASN A 362 27.86 -1.75 -10.36
CA ASN A 362 27.46 -3.07 -9.91
C ASN A 362 25.95 -3.10 -9.64
N LEU A 363 25.21 -3.91 -10.40
CA LEU A 363 23.75 -3.98 -10.30
C LEU A 363 23.27 -4.39 -8.90
N ARG A 364 24.03 -5.21 -8.17
CA ARG A 364 23.67 -5.63 -6.81
C ARG A 364 23.80 -4.47 -5.81
N LEU A 365 24.85 -3.65 -5.95
CA LEU A 365 25.01 -2.44 -5.15
C LEU A 365 23.94 -1.38 -5.51
N GLN A 366 23.54 -1.29 -6.78
CA GLN A 366 22.45 -0.42 -7.21
C GLN A 366 21.11 -0.87 -6.62
N ALA A 367 20.78 -2.16 -6.67
CA ALA A 367 19.58 -2.73 -6.06
C ALA A 367 19.55 -2.48 -4.54
N PHE A 368 20.67 -2.73 -3.85
CA PHE A 368 20.83 -2.41 -2.42
C PHE A 368 20.61 -0.91 -2.13
N THR A 369 21.10 -0.03 -3.00
CA THR A 369 20.92 1.42 -2.87
C THR A 369 19.48 1.85 -3.11
N ALA A 370 18.79 1.23 -4.06
CA ALA A 370 17.38 1.46 -4.32
C ALA A 370 16.52 1.03 -3.12
N GLU A 371 16.78 -0.16 -2.58
CA GLU A 371 16.12 -0.69 -1.39
C GLU A 371 16.30 0.23 -0.18
N LEU A 372 17.53 0.70 0.09
CA LEU A 372 17.80 1.69 1.14
C LEU A 372 16.93 2.95 1.02
N ARG A 373 16.78 3.47 -0.20
CA ARG A 373 15.97 4.68 -0.46
C ARG A 373 14.49 4.38 -0.28
N GLN A 374 14.02 3.26 -0.78
CA GLN A 374 12.62 2.85 -0.68
C GLN A 374 12.21 2.63 0.78
N LEU A 375 12.98 1.86 1.54
CA LEU A 375 12.73 1.63 2.96
C LEU A 375 12.85 2.92 3.78
N GLY A 376 13.80 3.80 3.43
CA GLY A 376 13.93 5.11 4.05
C GLY A 376 12.72 6.02 3.82
N ALA A 377 12.19 6.04 2.59
CA ALA A 377 10.98 6.78 2.25
C ALA A 377 9.73 6.17 2.93
N TRP A 378 9.59 4.85 2.91
CA TRP A 378 8.48 4.16 3.59
C TRP A 378 8.48 4.43 5.09
N ARG A 379 9.65 4.34 5.74
CA ARG A 379 9.81 4.75 7.14
C ARG A 379 9.42 6.22 7.33
N ALA A 380 9.88 7.13 6.48
CA ALA A 380 9.53 8.55 6.59
C ALA A 380 8.01 8.80 6.46
N ASP A 381 7.33 8.10 5.55
CA ASP A 381 5.87 8.18 5.36
C ASP A 381 5.10 7.60 6.55
N LEU A 382 5.55 6.47 7.10
CA LEU A 382 5.00 5.90 8.34
C LEU A 382 5.19 6.85 9.53
N MET A 383 6.34 7.50 9.61
CA MET A 383 6.64 8.51 10.63
C MET A 383 5.94 9.86 10.39
N SER A 384 5.43 10.09 9.17
CA SER A 384 4.71 11.30 8.84
C SER A 384 3.32 11.26 9.46
N LYS A 385 2.98 12.29 10.24
CA LYS A 385 1.61 12.50 10.75
C LYS A 385 0.62 12.78 9.61
N ALA A 386 1.10 13.12 8.43
CA ALA A 386 0.28 13.32 7.25
C ALA A 386 1.02 12.86 5.98
N VAL A 387 0.40 11.95 5.23
CA VAL A 387 0.80 11.62 3.85
C VAL A 387 0.08 12.63 2.98
N VAL A 388 0.82 13.41 2.19
CA VAL A 388 0.26 14.43 1.31
C VAL A 388 0.36 13.95 -0.12
N ASN A 389 -0.74 13.97 -0.86
CA ASN A 389 -0.72 13.66 -2.28
C ASN A 389 0.04 14.77 -3.03
N ARG A 390 1.10 14.36 -3.74
CA ARG A 390 2.00 15.25 -4.47
C ARG A 390 1.48 15.64 -5.84
N ASP A 391 0.47 14.93 -6.34
CA ASP A 391 -0.22 15.24 -7.59
C ASP A 391 -1.73 15.37 -7.36
N PRO A 392 -2.20 16.48 -6.75
CA PRO A 392 -3.63 16.71 -6.55
C PRO A 392 -4.40 16.90 -7.86
N ALA A 393 -3.71 17.38 -8.91
CA ALA A 393 -4.34 17.75 -10.17
C ALA A 393 -4.90 16.54 -10.92
N SER A 394 -4.23 15.37 -10.89
CA SER A 394 -4.75 14.15 -11.52
C SER A 394 -6.02 13.60 -10.89
N TYR A 395 -6.33 13.99 -9.65
CA TYR A 395 -7.55 13.60 -8.93
C TYR A 395 -8.67 14.63 -9.02
N ARG A 396 -8.34 15.87 -9.42
CA ARG A 396 -9.31 16.89 -9.82
C ARG A 396 -9.87 16.48 -11.18
N VAL A 397 -10.99 15.78 -11.14
CA VAL A 397 -11.80 15.58 -12.33
C VAL A 397 -12.35 16.96 -12.71
N GLU A 398 -11.98 17.50 -13.87
CA GLU A 398 -12.80 18.56 -14.46
C GLU A 398 -14.24 18.03 -14.52
N PRO A 399 -15.24 18.78 -14.06
CA PRO A 399 -16.63 18.39 -14.19
C PRO A 399 -16.99 18.41 -15.68
N PHE A 400 -16.62 17.37 -16.42
CA PHE A 400 -17.04 17.19 -17.79
C PHE A 400 -18.41 16.55 -17.78
N GLY A 401 -19.35 17.35 -18.25
CA GLY A 401 -20.61 16.87 -18.79
C GLY A 401 -21.47 16.17 -17.76
N GLU A 402 -22.16 16.97 -16.93
CA GLU A 402 -23.60 16.86 -17.06
C GLU A 402 -23.85 16.90 -18.58
N SER A 403 -24.26 15.77 -19.17
CA SER A 403 -25.13 15.90 -20.35
C SER A 403 -26.08 17.01 -19.95
N GLU A 404 -26.07 18.12 -20.70
CA GLU A 404 -26.96 19.27 -20.48
C GLU A 404 -28.21 18.71 -19.83
N PRO A 405 -28.51 19.05 -18.55
CA PRO A 405 -29.72 18.53 -17.93
C PRO A 405 -30.80 18.78 -18.98
N PRO A 406 -31.51 17.74 -19.45
CA PRO A 406 -32.46 17.89 -20.55
C PRO A 406 -33.25 19.13 -20.18
N GLU A 407 -33.22 20.14 -21.06
CA GLU A 407 -33.74 21.48 -20.78
C GLU A 407 -34.94 21.29 -19.86
N PRO A 408 -34.88 21.75 -18.60
CA PRO A 408 -35.98 21.52 -17.68
C PRO A 408 -37.21 21.97 -18.45
N PRO A 409 -38.24 21.11 -18.60
CA PRO A 409 -39.38 21.47 -19.42
C PRO A 409 -39.76 22.87 -18.96
N VAL A 410 -39.79 23.82 -19.90
CA VAL A 410 -40.00 25.23 -19.60
C VAL A 410 -41.35 25.31 -18.90
N LEU A 411 -41.31 25.19 -17.57
CA LEU A 411 -42.47 25.42 -16.73
C LEU A 411 -42.65 26.91 -16.83
N PRO A 412 -43.82 27.38 -17.27
CA PRO A 412 -44.06 28.80 -17.42
C PRO A 412 -43.68 29.47 -16.11
N VAL A 413 -42.73 30.39 -16.19
CA VAL A 413 -42.39 31.29 -15.08
C VAL A 413 -43.71 31.96 -14.71
N LEU A 414 -44.32 31.48 -13.62
CA LEU A 414 -45.44 32.16 -13.01
C LEU A 414 -44.85 33.39 -12.35
N LEU A 415 -44.81 34.47 -13.14
CA LEU A 415 -44.65 35.83 -12.69
C LEU A 415 -45.43 36.03 -11.38
N HIS A 416 -44.76 36.66 -10.43
CA HIS A 416 -45.27 37.11 -9.14
C HIS A 416 -46.79 37.31 -9.14
N GLY A 417 -47.49 36.32 -8.58
CA GLY A 417 -48.90 36.39 -8.25
C GLY A 417 -49.06 35.95 -6.81
N GLU A 418 -50.07 36.50 -6.14
CA GLU A 418 -50.40 36.24 -4.73
C GLU A 418 -50.33 34.75 -4.33
N PRO A 419 -49.96 34.45 -3.06
CA PRO A 419 -49.64 33.11 -2.60
C PRO A 419 -50.72 32.09 -2.99
N ARG A 420 -50.37 31.24 -3.96
CA ARG A 420 -51.27 30.20 -4.45
C ARG A 420 -51.12 28.98 -3.56
N ARG A 421 -52.12 28.74 -2.70
CA ARG A 421 -52.20 27.55 -1.84
C ARG A 421 -51.98 26.28 -2.65
N MET A 422 -50.94 25.52 -2.35
CA MET A 422 -50.81 24.13 -2.78
C MET A 422 -51.81 23.30 -1.98
N ARG A 423 -52.54 22.40 -2.63
CA ARG A 423 -53.41 21.44 -1.95
C ARG A 423 -52.91 20.05 -2.28
N TYR A 424 -52.65 19.27 -1.24
CA TYR A 424 -52.28 17.87 -1.37
C TYR A 424 -53.53 17.00 -1.26
N LEU A 425 -53.58 15.95 -2.08
CA LEU A 425 -54.57 14.89 -2.00
C LEU A 425 -53.84 13.57 -1.85
N GLU A 426 -54.32 12.73 -0.95
CA GLU A 426 -53.85 11.36 -0.82
C GLU A 426 -54.10 10.63 -2.14
N ARG A 427 -53.07 9.92 -2.61
CA ARG A 427 -53.12 9.12 -3.83
C ARG A 427 -53.28 7.65 -3.50
N TRP A 428 -52.50 7.18 -2.54
CA TRP A 428 -52.50 5.82 -2.05
C TRP A 428 -51.95 5.78 -0.64
N HIS A 429 -52.36 4.75 0.09
CA HIS A 429 -51.93 4.45 1.45
C HIS A 429 -51.64 2.96 1.55
N LEU A 430 -50.49 2.63 2.12
CA LEU A 430 -50.03 1.29 2.42
C LEU A 430 -49.90 1.11 3.93
N GLU A 431 -50.45 0.01 4.43
CA GLU A 431 -50.24 -0.47 5.79
C GLU A 431 -49.39 -1.73 5.75
N ALA A 432 -48.24 -1.71 6.41
CA ALA A 432 -47.34 -2.86 6.50
C ALA A 432 -46.71 -2.97 7.89
N ALA A 433 -46.77 -4.17 8.46
CA ALA A 433 -46.18 -4.42 9.77
C ALA A 433 -44.64 -4.38 9.70
N GLY A 434 -44.04 -3.66 10.63
CA GLY A 434 -42.57 -3.60 10.77
C GLY A 434 -41.88 -2.87 9.63
N LEU A 435 -42.44 -1.76 9.15
CA LEU A 435 -41.77 -0.87 8.18
C LEU A 435 -40.42 -0.37 8.71
N GLU A 436 -39.35 -0.63 7.97
CA GLU A 436 -38.03 -0.09 8.26
C GLU A 436 -37.81 1.22 7.48
N LEU A 437 -38.43 2.30 7.95
CA LEU A 437 -38.41 3.61 7.31
C LEU A 437 -37.00 4.16 7.05
N GLY A 438 -36.06 3.89 7.96
CA GLY A 438 -34.64 4.27 7.83
C GLY A 438 -33.89 3.57 6.68
N LEU A 439 -34.54 2.63 5.99
CA LEU A 439 -34.03 1.86 4.85
C LEU A 439 -34.98 1.93 3.64
N THR A 440 -35.94 2.86 3.65
CA THR A 440 -36.85 3.10 2.52
C THR A 440 -36.23 4.08 1.52
N TYR A 441 -36.27 3.74 0.22
CA TYR A 441 -35.64 4.50 -0.86
C TYR A 441 -36.61 4.78 -2.01
N LEU A 442 -36.62 6.02 -2.50
CA LEU A 442 -37.30 6.38 -3.76
C LEU A 442 -36.30 6.26 -4.92
N CYS A 443 -36.65 5.45 -5.91
CA CYS A 443 -35.78 4.98 -6.99
C CYS A 443 -36.49 5.11 -8.34
N GLY A 444 -36.39 6.28 -8.97
CA GLY A 444 -37.07 6.54 -10.24
C GLY A 444 -38.58 6.49 -10.08
N ASP A 445 -39.22 5.52 -10.72
CA ASP A 445 -40.66 5.23 -10.68
C ASP A 445 -41.09 4.35 -9.50
N ARG A 446 -40.16 3.90 -8.66
CA ARG A 446 -40.43 2.90 -7.61
C ARG A 446 -40.01 3.37 -6.22
N LEU A 447 -40.72 2.88 -5.22
CA LEU A 447 -40.37 3.00 -3.82
C LEU A 447 -39.99 1.61 -3.27
N LEU A 448 -38.78 1.48 -2.75
CA LEU A 448 -38.30 0.28 -2.10
C LEU A 448 -38.52 0.37 -0.62
N VAL A 449 -39.35 -0.53 -0.11
CA VAL A 449 -39.89 -0.49 1.25
C VAL A 449 -39.54 -1.82 1.94
N PRO A 450 -38.54 -1.82 2.83
CA PRO A 450 -38.26 -2.99 3.67
C PRO A 450 -39.30 -3.07 4.79
N THR A 451 -39.77 -4.29 5.03
CA THR A 451 -40.68 -4.68 6.10
C THR A 451 -40.00 -5.74 6.97
N ALA A 452 -40.64 -6.16 8.06
CA ALA A 452 -40.05 -7.16 8.95
C ALA A 452 -39.79 -8.52 8.27
N ASP A 453 -40.51 -8.85 7.19
CA ASP A 453 -40.47 -10.17 6.54
C ASP A 453 -40.12 -10.12 5.04
N ALA A 454 -40.09 -8.94 4.42
CA ALA A 454 -39.83 -8.80 2.99
C ALA A 454 -39.27 -7.43 2.59
N LEU A 455 -38.63 -7.39 1.42
CA LEU A 455 -38.40 -6.15 0.67
C LEU A 455 -39.48 -6.02 -0.40
N LEU A 456 -40.22 -4.91 -0.39
CA LEU A 456 -41.25 -4.59 -1.38
C LEU A 456 -40.72 -3.55 -2.35
N ALA A 457 -41.01 -3.72 -3.64
CA ALA A 457 -40.96 -2.63 -4.60
C ALA A 457 -42.39 -2.21 -4.95
N ILE A 458 -42.65 -0.92 -4.79
CA ILE A 458 -43.96 -0.33 -4.95
C ILE A 458 -43.88 0.71 -6.05
N ASP A 459 -44.84 0.72 -6.96
CA ASP A 459 -44.96 1.80 -7.93
C ASP A 459 -45.28 3.11 -7.20
N ARG A 460 -44.46 4.14 -7.43
CA ARG A 460 -44.57 5.41 -6.68
C ARG A 460 -45.90 6.13 -6.97
N ASP A 461 -46.50 5.88 -8.13
CA ASP A 461 -47.64 6.64 -8.62
C ASP A 461 -48.99 6.00 -8.24
N SER A 462 -49.07 4.67 -8.25
CA SER A 462 -50.29 3.89 -7.97
C SER A 462 -50.30 3.26 -6.57
N GLY A 463 -49.14 3.03 -5.96
CA GLY A 463 -49.04 2.26 -4.71
C GLY A 463 -49.12 0.74 -4.89
N GLU A 464 -49.16 0.25 -6.14
CA GLU A 464 -49.19 -1.19 -6.40
C GLU A 464 -47.83 -1.84 -6.11
N VAL A 465 -47.85 -3.01 -5.45
CA VAL A 465 -46.65 -3.81 -5.20
C VAL A 465 -46.24 -4.51 -6.49
N LEU A 466 -45.14 -4.07 -7.09
CA LEU A 466 -44.60 -4.61 -8.34
C LEU A 466 -43.93 -5.97 -8.12
N TRP A 467 -43.16 -6.09 -7.05
CA TRP A 467 -42.57 -7.36 -6.63
C TRP A 467 -42.32 -7.39 -5.13
N ARG A 468 -42.23 -8.61 -4.59
CA ARG A 468 -41.98 -8.89 -3.18
C ARG A 468 -40.87 -9.93 -3.07
N LEU A 469 -39.80 -9.56 -2.37
CA LEU A 469 -38.71 -10.48 -2.05
C LEU A 469 -38.80 -10.86 -0.57
N ALA A 470 -39.20 -12.09 -0.29
CA ALA A 470 -39.26 -12.60 1.08
C ALA A 470 -37.86 -12.72 1.69
N GLU A 471 -37.68 -12.23 2.92
CA GLU A 471 -36.44 -12.43 3.65
C GLU A 471 -36.41 -13.83 4.28
N PRO A 472 -35.36 -14.63 4.03
CA PRO A 472 -35.22 -15.93 4.68
C PRO A 472 -34.87 -15.72 6.14
N SER A 473 -35.85 -15.69 7.05
CA SER A 473 -35.58 -15.70 8.49
C SER A 473 -35.67 -17.12 9.06
N PRO A 474 -34.56 -17.67 9.61
CA PRO A 474 -34.64 -18.67 10.65
C PRO A 474 -34.57 -17.95 12.00
N ALA A 475 -35.72 -17.83 12.69
CA ALA A 475 -35.82 -17.52 14.12
C ALA A 475 -34.97 -16.35 14.64
N GLY A 476 -35.34 -15.11 14.34
CA GLY A 476 -34.81 -13.90 14.99
C GLY A 476 -35.32 -12.60 14.37
N PRO A 477 -35.18 -11.44 15.05
CA PRO A 477 -35.50 -10.14 14.45
C PRO A 477 -34.66 -9.92 13.19
N PRO A 478 -35.19 -9.27 12.15
CA PRO A 478 -34.48 -9.06 10.88
C PRO A 478 -33.14 -8.36 11.16
N ALA A 479 -32.05 -8.99 10.74
CA ALA A 479 -30.71 -8.46 10.97
C ALA A 479 -30.49 -7.24 10.08
N ALA A 480 -30.51 -6.02 10.65
CA ALA A 480 -30.42 -4.72 9.95
C ALA A 480 -29.58 -4.76 8.66
N VAL A 481 -30.26 -4.93 7.52
CA VAL A 481 -29.64 -5.04 6.20
C VAL A 481 -29.40 -3.64 5.66
N ALA A 482 -28.16 -3.30 5.31
CA ALA A 482 -27.92 -2.04 4.62
C ALA A 482 -28.30 -2.18 3.15
N SER A 483 -29.02 -1.20 2.62
CA SER A 483 -29.31 -1.11 1.19
C SER A 483 -28.50 0.01 0.58
N VAL A 484 -27.75 -0.30 -0.47
CA VAL A 484 -26.88 0.63 -1.18
C VAL A 484 -27.36 0.73 -2.63
N MET A 485 -27.79 1.93 -3.02
CA MET A 485 -28.32 2.18 -4.37
C MET A 485 -27.21 2.21 -5.42
N VAL A 486 -27.35 1.38 -6.46
CA VAL A 486 -26.39 1.25 -7.57
C VAL A 486 -26.94 1.91 -8.83
N GLY A 487 -27.16 3.23 -8.75
CA GLY A 487 -27.80 4.01 -9.83
C GLY A 487 -29.21 3.48 -10.16
N ASN A 488 -29.60 3.53 -11.43
CA ASN A 488 -30.90 3.02 -11.90
C ASN A 488 -30.87 1.53 -12.26
N ARG A 489 -29.82 0.78 -11.89
CA ARG A 489 -29.66 -0.64 -12.28
C ARG A 489 -30.07 -1.62 -11.20
N GLY A 490 -29.89 -1.28 -9.93
CA GLY A 490 -30.06 -2.26 -8.86
C GLY A 490 -29.83 -1.74 -7.46
N VAL A 491 -30.16 -2.58 -6.48
CA VAL A 491 -29.95 -2.32 -5.06
C VAL A 491 -29.08 -3.41 -4.46
N ALA A 492 -27.95 -3.00 -3.90
CA ALA A 492 -27.08 -3.91 -3.18
C ALA A 492 -27.54 -4.05 -1.74
N ARG A 493 -27.76 -5.29 -1.30
CA ARG A 493 -28.20 -5.67 0.04
C ARG A 493 -27.01 -6.25 0.80
N VAL A 494 -26.69 -5.66 1.94
CA VAL A 494 -25.56 -6.06 2.78
C VAL A 494 -26.08 -6.60 4.10
N SER A 495 -25.93 -7.90 4.32
CA SER A 495 -26.28 -8.56 5.57
C SER A 495 -25.13 -8.48 6.57
N PRO A 496 -25.40 -8.31 7.88
CA PRO A 496 -24.36 -8.37 8.92
C PRO A 496 -23.56 -9.69 8.91
N GLY A 497 -24.17 -10.79 8.44
CA GLY A 497 -23.52 -12.09 8.26
C GLY A 497 -22.50 -12.13 7.11
N GLY A 498 -22.26 -11.01 6.43
CA GLY A 498 -21.27 -10.90 5.37
C GLY A 498 -21.77 -11.31 3.98
N ARG A 499 -23.08 -11.51 3.77
CA ARG A 499 -23.63 -11.70 2.42
C ARG A 499 -23.92 -10.33 1.80
N VAL A 500 -23.34 -10.06 0.63
CA VAL A 500 -23.69 -8.92 -0.21
C VAL A 500 -24.33 -9.46 -1.49
N GLY A 501 -25.55 -9.03 -1.81
CA GLY A 501 -26.24 -9.40 -3.05
C GLY A 501 -26.74 -8.18 -3.80
N LEU A 502 -26.65 -8.18 -5.13
CA LEU A 502 -27.24 -7.14 -5.98
C LEU A 502 -28.57 -7.62 -6.54
N LEU A 503 -29.62 -6.83 -6.32
CA LEU A 503 -30.94 -7.06 -6.88
C LEU A 503 -31.19 -6.14 -8.07
N GLU A 504 -31.81 -6.66 -9.12
CA GLU A 504 -32.33 -5.87 -10.23
C GLU A 504 -33.59 -5.10 -9.80
N LEU A 505 -33.68 -3.81 -10.16
CA LEU A 505 -34.79 -2.95 -9.71
C LEU A 505 -36.15 -3.34 -10.31
N ASP A 506 -36.18 -3.78 -11.57
CA ASP A 506 -37.43 -4.06 -12.27
C ASP A 506 -38.10 -5.36 -11.81
N THR A 507 -37.29 -6.39 -11.53
CA THR A 507 -37.76 -7.75 -11.25
C THR A 507 -37.60 -8.17 -9.79
N GLY A 508 -36.70 -7.51 -9.04
CA GLY A 508 -36.28 -7.96 -7.71
C GLY A 508 -35.38 -9.20 -7.74
N ALA A 509 -34.97 -9.69 -8.92
CA ALA A 509 -34.14 -10.87 -9.05
C ALA A 509 -32.69 -10.59 -8.59
N GLU A 510 -32.08 -11.56 -7.90
CA GLU A 510 -30.68 -11.50 -7.51
C GLU A 510 -29.77 -11.72 -8.73
N VAL A 511 -29.02 -10.69 -9.11
CA VAL A 511 -28.07 -10.72 -10.22
C VAL A 511 -26.81 -11.51 -9.82
N TRP A 512 -26.30 -11.24 -8.63
CA TRP A 512 -25.16 -11.94 -8.05
C TRP A 512 -25.17 -11.82 -6.52
N SER A 513 -24.47 -12.75 -5.84
CA SER A 513 -24.07 -12.59 -4.44
C SER A 513 -22.61 -12.96 -4.18
N THR A 514 -22.03 -12.23 -3.24
CA THR A 514 -20.65 -12.35 -2.78
C THR A 514 -20.63 -12.43 -1.26
N ARG A 515 -19.72 -13.22 -0.71
CA ARG A 515 -19.43 -13.24 0.74
C ARG A 515 -18.23 -12.37 1.07
N ILE A 516 -18.43 -11.44 1.99
CA ILE A 516 -17.42 -10.60 2.63
C ILE A 516 -17.25 -11.02 4.09
N ARG A 517 -16.28 -10.43 4.79
CA ARG A 517 -16.13 -10.71 6.23
C ARG A 517 -17.33 -10.16 7.00
N PRO A 518 -17.93 -10.93 7.94
CA PRO A 518 -19.03 -10.45 8.77
C PRO A 518 -18.68 -9.14 9.48
N THR A 519 -19.67 -8.25 9.60
CA THR A 519 -19.51 -6.96 10.26
C THR A 519 -20.28 -6.91 11.56
N VAL A 520 -19.71 -6.29 12.59
CA VAL A 520 -20.43 -6.01 13.85
C VAL A 520 -21.17 -4.68 13.72
N GLY A 521 -22.49 -4.71 13.91
CA GLY A 521 -23.38 -3.55 13.81
C GLY A 521 -24.02 -3.37 12.44
N ARG A 522 -24.71 -2.23 12.24
CA ARG A 522 -25.38 -1.90 10.98
C ARG A 522 -24.33 -1.70 9.87
N PRO A 523 -24.41 -2.42 8.74
CA PRO A 523 -23.45 -2.26 7.67
C PRO A 523 -23.54 -0.84 7.09
N THR A 524 -22.39 -0.29 6.67
CA THR A 524 -22.33 0.99 5.96
C THR A 524 -21.77 0.72 4.57
N GLY A 525 -22.33 1.37 3.56
CA GLY A 525 -21.79 1.33 2.22
C GLY A 525 -22.15 2.54 1.38
N THR A 526 -21.45 2.70 0.27
CA THR A 526 -21.65 3.75 -0.72
C THR A 526 -21.30 3.22 -2.10
N THR A 527 -21.77 3.89 -3.15
CA THR A 527 -21.36 3.56 -4.52
C THR A 527 -20.34 4.54 -5.05
N LEU A 528 -19.38 3.99 -5.79
CA LEU A 528 -18.39 4.76 -6.53
C LEU A 528 -18.59 4.47 -8.01
N GLY A 529 -18.87 5.49 -8.82
CA GLY A 529 -18.84 5.37 -10.28
C GLY A 529 -18.04 6.48 -10.92
N SER A 530 -17.41 6.22 -12.05
CA SER A 530 -16.79 7.22 -12.93
C SER A 530 -17.19 6.87 -14.36
N ALA A 531 -17.24 7.85 -15.26
CA ALA A 531 -17.47 7.59 -16.68
C ALA A 531 -16.38 6.66 -17.30
N ARG A 532 -15.19 6.61 -16.69
CA ARG A 532 -14.03 5.84 -17.17
C ARG A 532 -13.69 4.60 -16.32
N ALA A 533 -14.44 4.32 -15.25
CA ALA A 533 -14.15 3.20 -14.35
C ALA A 533 -15.43 2.40 -14.02
N PRO A 534 -15.33 1.09 -13.76
CA PRO A 534 -16.48 0.29 -13.37
C PRO A 534 -17.12 0.86 -12.10
N ARG A 535 -18.45 0.76 -12.02
CA ARG A 535 -19.16 1.13 -10.78
C ARG A 535 -18.79 0.13 -9.70
N LEU A 536 -18.39 0.62 -8.53
CA LEU A 536 -18.02 -0.15 -7.36
C LEU A 536 -19.02 0.09 -6.23
N ILE A 537 -19.24 -0.95 -5.44
CA ILE A 537 -20.02 -0.92 -4.21
C ILE A 537 -19.01 -1.06 -3.07
N VAL A 538 -18.78 0.02 -2.32
CA VAL A 538 -17.87 0.02 -1.18
C VAL A 538 -18.67 -0.26 0.08
N VAL A 539 -18.29 -1.28 0.81
CA VAL A 539 -18.95 -1.71 2.05
C VAL A 539 -17.92 -1.94 3.15
N ALA A 540 -18.31 -1.67 4.39
CA ALA A 540 -17.51 -2.06 5.54
C ALA A 540 -17.46 -3.60 5.66
N GLU A 541 -16.31 -4.15 6.06
CA GLU A 541 -16.14 -5.58 6.38
C GLU A 541 -15.29 -5.76 7.65
N GLY A 542 -15.49 -6.88 8.37
CA GLY A 542 -14.67 -7.27 9.53
C GLY A 542 -15.11 -6.67 10.88
N ALA A 543 -14.43 -7.12 11.94
CA ALA A 543 -14.73 -6.78 13.34
C ALA A 543 -13.47 -6.36 14.10
N ALA A 544 -13.63 -5.42 15.05
CA ALA A 544 -12.58 -4.92 15.95
C ALA A 544 -11.24 -4.61 15.24
N ALA A 545 -10.25 -5.50 15.37
CA ALA A 545 -8.88 -5.33 14.84
C ALA A 545 -8.75 -5.53 13.33
N ASP A 546 -9.70 -6.22 12.68
CA ASP A 546 -9.69 -6.51 11.23
C ASP A 546 -10.70 -5.63 10.45
N ARG A 547 -11.13 -4.51 11.04
CA ARG A 547 -12.14 -3.62 10.45
C ARG A 547 -11.58 -2.91 9.22
N GLY A 548 -12.28 -3.05 8.10
CA GLY A 548 -11.84 -2.55 6.80
C GLY A 548 -12.99 -2.22 5.86
N LEU A 549 -12.64 -1.84 4.64
CA LEU A 549 -13.55 -1.65 3.51
C LEU A 549 -13.22 -2.65 2.43
N VAL A 550 -14.25 -3.09 1.73
CA VAL A 550 -14.13 -3.84 0.48
C VAL A 550 -14.94 -3.14 -0.60
N ALA A 551 -14.34 -3.00 -1.78
CA ALA A 551 -15.04 -2.53 -2.96
C ALA A 551 -15.34 -3.71 -3.87
N LEU A 552 -16.63 -3.92 -4.13
CA LEU A 552 -17.12 -4.94 -5.04
C LEU A 552 -17.46 -4.32 -6.39
N ASP A 553 -17.14 -5.02 -7.47
CA ASP A 553 -17.61 -4.64 -8.79
C ASP A 553 -19.13 -4.75 -8.87
N ALA A 554 -19.82 -3.70 -9.31
CA ALA A 554 -21.28 -3.69 -9.39
C ALA A 554 -21.82 -4.69 -10.44
N ILE A 555 -21.04 -5.07 -11.44
CA ILE A 555 -21.45 -6.00 -12.50
C ILE A 555 -21.18 -7.43 -12.07
N THR A 556 -19.96 -7.73 -11.59
CA THR A 556 -19.54 -9.11 -11.31
C THR A 556 -19.67 -9.53 -9.84
N GLY A 557 -19.78 -8.58 -8.92
CA GLY A 557 -19.75 -8.83 -7.48
C GLY A 557 -18.36 -9.15 -6.92
N GLU A 558 -17.31 -9.18 -7.75
CA GLU A 558 -15.96 -9.52 -7.31
C GLU A 558 -15.29 -8.38 -6.54
N ALA A 559 -14.51 -8.72 -5.51
CA ALA A 559 -13.73 -7.74 -4.75
C ALA A 559 -12.59 -7.17 -5.60
N ARG A 560 -12.66 -5.86 -5.89
CA ARG A 560 -11.65 -5.11 -6.65
C ARG A 560 -10.50 -4.65 -5.76
N TRP A 561 -10.81 -4.19 -4.55
CA TRP A 561 -9.81 -3.78 -3.58
C TRP A 561 -10.33 -3.91 -2.16
N ARG A 562 -9.38 -3.90 -1.21
CA ARG A 562 -9.64 -3.86 0.23
C ARG A 562 -8.77 -2.81 0.91
N PHE A 563 -9.32 -2.15 1.91
CA PHE A 563 -8.63 -1.18 2.75
C PHE A 563 -8.78 -1.59 4.22
N ALA A 564 -7.71 -1.53 5.00
CA ALA A 564 -7.74 -1.78 6.44
C ALA A 564 -7.38 -0.51 7.20
N ALA A 565 -8.21 -0.12 8.17
CA ALA A 565 -7.93 1.04 9.02
C ALA A 565 -6.89 0.65 10.09
N ARG A 566 -5.88 1.50 10.32
CA ARG A 566 -4.74 1.15 11.19
C ARG A 566 -5.08 1.00 12.69
N ARG A 567 -6.08 1.73 13.20
CA ARG A 567 -6.47 1.78 14.63
C ARG A 567 -7.95 2.14 14.82
N ALA A 568 -8.86 1.38 14.20
CA ALA A 568 -10.29 1.60 14.41
C ALA A 568 -10.68 1.32 15.87
N ALA A 569 -11.50 2.20 16.47
CA ALA A 569 -12.09 1.91 17.77
C ALA A 569 -13.15 0.81 17.65
N GLU A 570 -13.41 0.07 18.74
CA GLU A 570 -14.38 -1.03 18.75
C GLU A 570 -15.77 -0.58 18.29
N ASP A 571 -16.20 0.61 18.74
CA ASP A 571 -17.50 1.21 18.40
C ASP A 571 -17.50 2.09 17.14
N ALA A 572 -16.35 2.20 16.45
CA ALA A 572 -16.24 3.11 15.32
C ALA A 572 -17.00 2.61 14.10
N ARG A 573 -17.75 3.51 13.47
CA ARG A 573 -18.37 3.31 12.16
C ARG A 573 -17.54 4.01 11.11
N PHE A 574 -17.55 3.43 9.91
CA PHE A 574 -17.00 4.14 8.77
C PHE A 574 -17.97 5.22 8.31
N GLU A 575 -17.45 6.43 8.17
CA GLU A 575 -18.12 7.52 7.48
C GLU A 575 -17.30 7.92 6.27
N PHE A 576 -17.99 8.23 5.17
CA PHE A 576 -17.35 8.55 3.90
C PHE A 576 -17.92 9.80 3.26
N GLN A 577 -17.06 10.49 2.51
CA GLN A 577 -17.43 11.61 1.64
C GLN A 577 -16.66 11.51 0.34
N ARG A 578 -17.35 11.58 -0.80
CA ARG A 578 -16.72 11.56 -2.11
C ARG A 578 -16.26 12.97 -2.49
N ALA A 579 -15.04 13.08 -3.05
CA ALA A 579 -14.46 14.28 -3.65
C ALA A 579 -13.76 13.91 -4.97
N GLY A 580 -14.44 14.07 -6.10
CA GLY A 580 -13.93 13.65 -7.42
C GLY A 580 -13.64 12.14 -7.47
N ARG A 581 -12.36 11.78 -7.68
CA ARG A 581 -11.82 10.40 -7.64
C ARG A 581 -11.34 9.94 -6.27
N ILE A 582 -11.44 10.79 -5.24
CA ILE A 582 -11.02 10.45 -3.88
C ILE A 582 -12.25 10.11 -3.04
N LEU A 583 -12.19 8.97 -2.36
CA LEU A 583 -13.10 8.63 -1.29
C LEU A 583 -12.45 9.01 0.04
N VAL A 584 -13.00 10.00 0.71
CA VAL A 584 -12.52 10.44 2.02
C VAL A 584 -13.19 9.61 3.10
N VAL A 585 -12.38 9.02 3.98
CA VAL A 585 -12.79 7.98 4.94
C VAL A 585 -12.35 8.35 6.35
N VAL A 586 -13.23 8.17 7.33
CA VAL A 586 -12.92 8.18 8.77
C VAL A 586 -13.49 6.92 9.43
N CYS A 587 -12.77 6.34 10.39
CA CYS A 587 -13.16 5.09 11.07
C CYS A 587 -12.86 5.16 12.58
N GLY A 588 -13.07 6.32 13.20
CA GLY A 588 -12.85 6.54 14.64
C GLY A 588 -11.41 6.41 15.10
N ASP A 589 -10.48 6.32 14.16
CA ASP A 589 -9.07 6.52 14.35
C ASP A 589 -8.73 8.01 14.47
N SER A 590 -7.51 8.30 14.89
CA SER A 590 -6.97 9.66 14.94
C SER A 590 -6.53 10.19 13.57
N ALA A 591 -7.09 9.61 12.49
CA ALA A 591 -6.73 9.91 11.12
C ALA A 591 -7.96 9.97 10.20
N ILE A 592 -7.81 10.74 9.13
CA ILE A 592 -8.70 10.82 7.99
C ILE A 592 -7.89 10.45 6.74
N TYR A 593 -8.46 9.61 5.88
CA TYR A 593 -7.79 9.05 4.71
C TYR A 593 -8.48 9.53 3.44
N GLY A 594 -7.71 9.95 2.45
CA GLY A 594 -8.18 10.04 1.06
C GLY A 594 -7.74 8.80 0.31
N LEU A 595 -8.70 7.97 -0.10
CA LEU A 595 -8.45 6.75 -0.87
C LEU A 595 -8.72 7.00 -2.35
N ASP A 596 -7.92 6.43 -3.25
CA ASP A 596 -8.28 6.39 -4.66
C ASP A 596 -9.50 5.49 -4.85
N ALA A 597 -10.52 6.01 -5.52
CA ALA A 597 -11.82 5.34 -5.67
C ALA A 597 -11.73 4.02 -6.44
N ASP A 598 -10.77 3.87 -7.36
CA ASP A 598 -10.67 2.71 -8.25
C ASP A 598 -9.79 1.61 -7.66
N THR A 599 -8.78 1.96 -6.87
CA THR A 599 -7.76 1.03 -6.37
C THR A 599 -7.80 0.83 -4.86
N GLY A 600 -8.45 1.71 -4.12
CA GLY A 600 -8.45 1.70 -2.65
C GLY A 600 -7.12 2.12 -2.01
N ALA A 601 -6.14 2.55 -2.80
CA ALA A 601 -4.85 2.98 -2.29
C ALA A 601 -4.98 4.30 -1.50
N THR A 602 -4.21 4.45 -0.41
CA THR A 602 -4.17 5.71 0.35
C THR A 602 -3.42 6.77 -0.44
N VAL A 603 -4.16 7.74 -0.99
CA VAL A 603 -3.63 8.88 -1.77
C VAL A 603 -3.06 9.94 -0.82
N TRP A 604 -3.78 10.22 0.26
CA TRP A 604 -3.31 11.06 1.35
C TRP A 604 -3.89 10.60 2.68
N ARG A 605 -3.24 11.02 3.77
CA ARG A 605 -3.66 10.75 5.14
C ARG A 605 -3.37 11.97 5.98
N PHE A 606 -4.31 12.39 6.81
CA PHE A 606 -4.07 13.44 7.80
C PHE A 606 -4.40 12.90 9.18
N ALA A 607 -3.53 13.10 10.17
CA ALA A 607 -3.75 12.65 11.54
C ALA A 607 -3.66 13.78 12.56
N ASP A 608 -4.51 13.70 13.57
CA ASP A 608 -4.50 14.58 14.73
C ASP A 608 -4.33 13.75 16.03
N ARG A 609 -4.23 14.42 17.18
CA ARG A 609 -4.19 13.78 18.50
C ARG A 609 -5.56 13.25 18.94
N VAL A 610 -6.63 13.74 18.33
CA VAL A 610 -8.02 13.38 18.63
C VAL A 610 -8.61 12.60 17.45
N ARG A 611 -9.62 11.77 17.74
CA ARG A 611 -10.28 10.89 16.77
C ARG A 611 -11.18 11.66 15.81
N PHE A 612 -11.30 11.14 14.59
CA PHE A 612 -12.31 11.54 13.62
C PHE A 612 -13.42 10.47 13.58
N VAL A 613 -14.60 10.80 14.10
CA VAL A 613 -15.77 9.89 14.11
C VAL A 613 -16.99 10.43 13.40
N LEU A 614 -17.03 11.74 13.16
CA LEU A 614 -18.16 12.40 12.51
C LEU A 614 -17.96 12.46 11.00
N ARG A 615 -19.06 12.36 10.26
CA ARG A 615 -19.02 12.39 8.79
C ARG A 615 -18.34 13.66 8.27
N PRO A 616 -17.26 13.55 7.48
CA PRO A 616 -16.65 14.71 6.82
C PRO A 616 -17.60 15.27 5.76
N ARG A 617 -17.55 16.58 5.51
CA ARG A 617 -18.34 17.25 4.46
C ARG A 617 -17.45 17.87 3.41
N LEU A 618 -17.86 17.75 2.15
CA LEU A 618 -17.19 18.41 1.03
C LEU A 618 -17.82 19.77 0.78
N ALA A 619 -16.99 20.80 0.65
CA ALA A 619 -17.37 22.12 0.15
C ALA A 619 -16.34 22.59 -0.86
N ARG A 620 -16.76 22.72 -2.13
CA ARG A 620 -15.86 22.94 -3.27
C ARG A 620 -14.76 21.86 -3.31
N ASP A 621 -13.50 22.26 -3.20
CA ASP A 621 -12.32 21.39 -3.20
C ASP A 621 -11.79 21.10 -1.78
N MET A 622 -12.60 21.37 -0.74
CA MET A 622 -12.18 21.24 0.66
C MET A 622 -13.05 20.27 1.43
N VAL A 623 -12.43 19.45 2.25
CA VAL A 623 -13.12 18.61 3.22
C VAL A 623 -13.09 19.26 4.59
N VAL A 624 -14.26 19.56 5.11
CA VAL A 624 -14.45 20.03 6.48
C VAL A 624 -14.75 18.84 7.39
N ALA A 625 -13.93 18.67 8.43
CA ALA A 625 -14.01 17.53 9.35
C ALA A 625 -13.84 17.97 10.81
N VAL A 626 -14.49 17.24 11.72
CA VAL A 626 -14.38 17.46 13.17
C VAL A 626 -13.45 16.41 13.77
N ALA A 627 -12.34 16.86 14.35
CA ALA A 627 -11.49 16.05 15.21
C ALA A 627 -12.03 16.17 16.64
N GLY A 628 -12.69 15.15 17.14
CA GLY A 628 -13.45 15.21 18.39
C GLY A 628 -14.34 14.00 18.56
N GLN A 629 -14.79 13.75 19.78
CA GLN A 629 -15.86 12.79 20.05
C GLN A 629 -17.13 13.56 20.42
N PRO A 630 -18.30 13.13 19.93
CA PRO A 630 -19.57 13.70 20.35
C PRO A 630 -19.69 13.73 21.89
N GLY A 631 -20.13 14.86 22.44
CA GLY A 631 -20.31 15.03 23.88
C GLY A 631 -19.01 15.18 24.70
N ARG A 632 -17.82 15.15 24.07
CA ARG A 632 -16.54 15.42 24.75
C ARG A 632 -15.93 16.77 24.35
N PRO A 633 -15.43 17.57 25.31
CA PRO A 633 -14.74 18.83 25.02
C PRO A 633 -13.37 18.58 24.37
N GLY A 634 -12.75 19.66 23.85
CA GLY A 634 -11.42 19.61 23.24
C GLY A 634 -11.42 19.21 21.76
N ALA A 635 -12.55 19.38 21.08
CA ALA A 635 -12.65 19.13 19.65
C ALA A 635 -12.14 20.32 18.81
N ALA A 636 -11.80 20.05 17.55
CA ALA A 636 -11.41 21.05 16.58
C ALA A 636 -12.07 20.79 15.22
N LEU A 637 -12.39 21.87 14.51
CA LEU A 637 -12.81 21.86 13.12
C LEU A 637 -11.58 22.05 12.23
N TYR A 638 -11.48 21.25 11.19
CA TYR A 638 -10.45 21.32 10.17
C TYR A 638 -11.08 21.52 8.81
N ALA A 639 -10.46 22.35 7.96
CA ALA A 639 -10.60 22.22 6.52
C ALA A 639 -9.29 21.65 5.96
N LEU A 640 -9.43 20.60 5.17
CA LEU A 640 -8.35 19.98 4.41
C LEU A 640 -8.60 20.20 2.93
N ASP A 641 -7.58 20.44 2.13
CA ASP A 641 -7.71 20.32 0.67
C ASP A 641 -8.03 18.85 0.34
N ALA A 642 -9.14 18.63 -0.36
CA ALA A 642 -9.72 17.31 -0.58
C ALA A 642 -8.82 16.39 -1.41
N PHE A 643 -7.87 16.96 -2.17
CA PHE A 643 -7.06 16.25 -3.15
C PHE A 643 -5.63 15.99 -2.68
N SER A 644 -5.06 16.90 -1.88
CA SER A 644 -3.72 16.81 -1.31
C SER A 644 -3.71 16.29 0.13
N GLY A 645 -4.81 16.48 0.88
CA GLY A 645 -4.88 16.20 2.31
C GLY A 645 -4.19 17.25 3.19
N ARG A 646 -3.76 18.39 2.62
CA ARG A 646 -3.12 19.47 3.39
C ARG A 646 -4.15 20.24 4.22
N PRO A 647 -3.86 20.55 5.50
CA PRO A 647 -4.73 21.42 6.28
C PRO A 647 -4.67 22.85 5.73
N ILE A 648 -5.84 23.39 5.40
CA ILE A 648 -6.03 24.79 4.99
C ILE A 648 -6.14 25.65 6.24
N TRP A 649 -7.01 25.25 7.18
CA TRP A 649 -7.15 25.90 8.47
C TRP A 649 -7.57 24.91 9.56
N LYS A 650 -7.34 25.33 10.82
CA LYS A 650 -7.78 24.65 12.04
C LYS A 650 -8.44 25.65 12.97
N ARG A 651 -9.56 25.26 13.58
CA ARG A 651 -10.23 26.04 14.61
C ARG A 651 -10.64 25.18 15.81
N PRO A 652 -10.32 25.62 17.05
CA PRO A 652 -10.83 24.95 18.22
C PRO A 652 -12.35 25.14 18.29
N ILE A 653 -13.07 24.07 18.63
CA ILE A 653 -14.49 24.13 18.92
C ILE A 653 -14.62 24.46 20.43
N PRO A 654 -15.31 25.53 20.81
CA PRO A 654 -15.39 26.00 22.20
C PRO A 654 -16.00 24.99 23.17
N GLY A 655 -16.85 24.08 22.67
CA GLY A 655 -17.53 23.06 23.46
C GLY A 655 -17.44 21.67 22.82
N ALA A 656 -18.24 20.74 23.34
CA ALA A 656 -18.30 19.39 22.78
C ALA A 656 -19.12 19.40 21.48
N PRO A 657 -18.62 18.82 20.37
CA PRO A 657 -19.41 18.68 19.15
C PRO A 657 -20.57 17.72 19.43
N LEU A 658 -21.72 17.97 18.83
CA LEU A 658 -22.92 17.13 19.01
C LEU A 658 -23.27 16.35 17.73
N ALA A 659 -23.02 16.94 16.57
CA ALA A 659 -23.33 16.36 15.27
C ALA A 659 -22.22 16.65 14.24
N ALA A 660 -22.29 15.96 13.09
CA ALA A 660 -21.44 16.25 11.95
C ALA A 660 -21.63 17.72 11.48
N PRO A 661 -20.59 18.36 10.93
CA PRO A 661 -20.72 19.73 10.44
C PRO A 661 -21.75 19.82 9.30
N THR A 662 -22.48 20.93 9.26
CA THR A 662 -23.28 21.34 8.10
C THR A 662 -22.52 22.42 7.36
N VAL A 663 -22.28 22.24 6.06
CA VAL A 663 -21.34 23.09 5.32
C VAL A 663 -21.97 23.56 4.01
N SER A 664 -21.90 24.86 3.76
CA SER A 664 -22.19 25.50 2.48
C SER A 664 -20.89 26.03 1.85
N GLN A 665 -20.99 26.69 0.69
CA GLN A 665 -19.84 27.34 0.07
C GLN A 665 -19.28 28.51 0.90
N THR A 666 -20.09 29.10 1.79
CA THR A 666 -19.77 30.33 2.54
C THR A 666 -19.62 30.06 4.04
N VAL A 667 -20.46 29.20 4.62
CA VAL A 667 -20.49 28.94 6.08
C VAL A 667 -20.39 27.46 6.42
N ALA A 668 -19.62 27.15 7.47
CA ALA A 668 -19.58 25.86 8.12
C ALA A 668 -20.13 25.99 9.55
N VAL A 669 -21.19 25.25 9.85
CA VAL A 669 -21.90 25.28 11.13
C VAL A 669 -21.71 23.95 11.85
N VAL A 670 -21.37 24.03 13.14
CA VAL A 670 -21.27 22.86 14.03
C VAL A 670 -22.12 23.10 15.26
N ALA A 671 -22.94 22.11 15.61
CA ALA A 671 -23.66 22.12 16.89
C ALA A 671 -22.73 21.72 18.03
N THR A 672 -22.77 22.51 19.10
CA THR A 672 -21.86 22.41 20.24
C THR A 672 -22.64 22.49 21.54
N ALA A 673 -22.31 21.65 22.52
CA ALA A 673 -22.72 21.87 23.91
C ALA A 673 -21.94 23.05 24.52
N ASP A 674 -22.51 23.71 25.52
CA ASP A 674 -21.86 24.85 26.16
C ASP A 674 -20.50 24.49 26.81
N PRO A 675 -19.54 25.44 26.85
CA PRO A 675 -18.25 25.25 27.52
C PRO A 675 -18.46 25.11 29.03
N GLY A 676 -18.56 23.88 29.54
CA GLY A 676 -18.83 23.59 30.95
C GLY A 676 -19.73 22.39 31.20
N GLY A 677 -20.39 21.85 30.15
CA GLY A 677 -21.14 20.59 30.23
C GLY A 677 -22.55 20.68 30.84
N VAL A 678 -22.97 21.86 31.30
CA VAL A 678 -24.26 22.08 32.00
C VAL A 678 -25.16 23.12 31.29
N GLY A 679 -24.81 23.56 30.08
CA GLY A 679 -25.53 24.63 29.37
C GLY A 679 -26.27 24.17 28.11
N ARG A 680 -27.07 25.09 27.54
CA ARG A 680 -27.93 24.80 26.38
C ARG A 680 -27.07 24.59 25.12
N PRO A 681 -27.41 23.63 24.26
CA PRO A 681 -26.72 23.50 22.99
C PRO A 681 -26.88 24.76 22.13
N GLY A 682 -25.86 25.02 21.32
CA GLY A 682 -25.84 26.13 20.38
C GLY A 682 -25.04 25.78 19.14
N PHE A 683 -25.18 26.61 18.11
CA PHE A 683 -24.42 26.51 16.88
C PHE A 683 -23.22 27.44 16.93
N THR A 684 -22.08 26.93 16.48
CA THR A 684 -20.88 27.70 16.18
C THR A 684 -20.69 27.72 14.67
N ALA A 685 -20.65 28.91 14.09
CA ALA A 685 -20.43 29.10 12.65
C ALA A 685 -19.05 29.71 12.38
N VAL A 686 -18.42 29.22 11.31
CA VAL A 686 -17.18 29.76 10.77
C VAL A 686 -17.32 29.96 9.26
N GLU A 687 -16.58 30.91 8.70
CA GLU A 687 -16.45 31.05 7.26
C GLU A 687 -15.78 29.80 6.68
N THR A 688 -16.39 29.17 5.66
CA THR A 688 -15.91 27.88 5.14
C THR A 688 -14.48 27.98 4.62
N LEU A 689 -14.14 29.06 3.90
CA LEU A 689 -12.85 29.20 3.22
C LEU A 689 -11.67 29.48 4.16
N THR A 690 -11.88 30.33 5.17
CA THR A 690 -10.78 30.82 6.03
C THR A 690 -10.82 30.24 7.44
N GLY A 691 -11.97 29.69 7.84
CA GLY A 691 -12.27 29.28 9.20
C GLY A 691 -12.41 30.47 10.16
N THR A 692 -12.60 31.71 9.71
CA THR A 692 -12.83 32.83 10.63
C THR A 692 -14.16 32.61 11.38
N PRO A 693 -14.20 32.80 12.71
CA PRO A 693 -15.45 32.68 13.45
C PRO A 693 -16.42 33.77 12.99
N LEU A 694 -17.66 33.39 12.67
CA LEU A 694 -18.71 34.32 12.25
C LEU A 694 -19.61 34.65 13.43
N TRP A 695 -20.34 33.64 13.92
CA TRP A 695 -21.33 33.81 14.98
C TRP A 695 -21.48 32.57 15.84
N ARG A 696 -22.07 32.76 17.02
CA ARG A 696 -22.60 31.68 17.85
C ARG A 696 -24.04 32.01 18.22
N ARG A 697 -24.93 31.03 18.09
CA ARG A 697 -26.35 31.22 18.36
C ARG A 697 -26.95 29.97 18.98
N SER A 698 -27.70 30.15 20.07
CA SER A 698 -28.55 29.11 20.62
C SER A 698 -29.98 29.34 20.15
N LEU A 699 -30.66 28.27 19.77
CA LEU A 699 -32.07 28.28 19.40
C LEU A 699 -32.88 27.52 20.46
N PRO A 700 -34.17 27.85 20.64
CA PRO A 700 -35.03 27.13 21.56
C PRO A 700 -35.10 25.64 21.23
N GLY A 701 -34.99 24.78 22.24
CA GLY A 701 -35.27 23.34 22.12
C GLY A 701 -34.17 22.49 21.50
N LEU A 702 -32.99 23.04 21.19
CA LEU A 702 -31.89 22.29 20.56
C LEU A 702 -31.44 21.06 21.37
N GLU A 703 -31.72 21.03 22.67
CA GLU A 703 -31.48 19.90 23.56
C GLU A 703 -32.32 18.65 23.23
N HIS A 704 -33.43 18.81 22.51
CA HIS A 704 -34.32 17.71 22.10
C HIS A 704 -33.95 17.09 20.75
N GLY A 705 -32.92 17.63 20.07
CA GLY A 705 -32.47 17.18 18.76
C GLY A 705 -32.80 18.17 17.63
N PHE A 706 -32.00 18.15 16.58
CA PHE A 706 -32.12 19.10 15.47
C PHE A 706 -31.55 18.53 14.16
N SER A 707 -31.94 19.16 13.06
CA SER A 707 -31.30 19.02 11.75
C SER A 707 -31.04 20.39 11.13
N ALA A 708 -29.98 20.53 10.35
CA ALA A 708 -29.63 21.77 9.68
C ALA A 708 -29.36 21.55 8.19
N LEU A 709 -29.99 22.37 7.34
CA LEU A 709 -29.88 22.37 5.89
C LEU A 709 -29.37 23.75 5.41
N PRO A 710 -28.22 23.82 4.71
CA PRO A 710 -27.79 25.06 4.08
C PRO A 710 -28.61 25.29 2.81
N VAL A 711 -29.18 26.48 2.66
CA VAL A 711 -30.02 26.91 1.53
C VAL A 711 -29.52 28.28 1.07
N GLU A 712 -28.84 28.34 -0.07
CA GLU A 712 -28.24 29.59 -0.60
C GLU A 712 -27.40 30.33 0.46
N GLU A 713 -27.83 31.54 0.85
CA GLU A 713 -27.21 32.38 1.88
C GLU A 713 -27.82 32.18 3.28
N ARG A 714 -28.54 31.08 3.51
CA ARG A 714 -29.20 30.78 4.79
C ARG A 714 -28.89 29.37 5.29
N VAL A 715 -29.08 29.17 6.59
CA VAL A 715 -29.05 27.87 7.24
C VAL A 715 -30.39 27.64 7.90
N VAL A 716 -31.17 26.72 7.34
CA VAL A 716 -32.47 26.30 7.88
C VAL A 716 -32.22 25.25 8.95
N VAL A 717 -32.69 25.52 10.16
CA VAL A 717 -32.63 24.61 11.29
C VAL A 717 -34.04 24.16 11.63
N ASN A 718 -34.23 22.85 11.74
CA ASN A 718 -35.43 22.25 12.29
C ASN A 718 -35.09 21.58 13.63
N VAL A 719 -35.88 21.86 14.65
CA VAL A 719 -35.66 21.45 16.03
C VAL A 719 -36.85 20.60 16.47
N ALA A 720 -36.54 19.51 17.18
CA ALA A 720 -37.55 18.67 17.82
C ALA A 720 -38.46 19.52 18.73
N GLY A 721 -39.76 19.26 18.69
CA GLY A 721 -40.77 20.06 19.40
C GLY A 721 -41.35 21.23 18.59
N GLY A 722 -41.28 21.15 17.26
CA GLY A 722 -42.08 22.01 16.36
C GLY A 722 -41.52 23.41 16.13
N TYR A 723 -40.20 23.61 16.24
CA TYR A 723 -39.55 24.89 15.95
C TYR A 723 -38.64 24.78 14.74
N ALA A 724 -38.85 25.63 13.74
CA ALA A 724 -37.91 25.81 12.64
C ALA A 724 -37.54 27.28 12.46
N ALA A 725 -36.31 27.54 12.03
CA ALA A 725 -35.84 28.89 11.72
C ALA A 725 -34.86 28.87 10.57
N ALA A 726 -34.86 29.93 9.76
CA ALA A 726 -33.75 30.22 8.86
C ALA A 726 -32.85 31.28 9.46
N LEU A 727 -31.55 30.98 9.47
CA LEU A 727 -30.51 31.91 9.89
C LEU A 727 -29.78 32.43 8.67
N GLU A 728 -29.55 33.74 8.59
CA GLU A 728 -28.67 34.34 7.60
C GLU A 728 -27.25 33.79 7.79
N ALA A 729 -26.65 33.20 6.76
CA ALA A 729 -25.35 32.54 6.82
C ALA A 729 -24.22 33.43 7.38
N PRO A 730 -24.07 34.71 6.98
CA PRO A 730 -22.95 35.54 7.44
C PRO A 730 -23.11 36.07 8.87
N SER A 731 -24.33 36.46 9.30
CA SER A 731 -24.54 37.09 10.61
C SER A 731 -25.15 36.15 11.66
N GLY A 732 -25.82 35.10 11.21
CA GLY A 732 -26.58 34.18 12.06
C GLY A 732 -27.92 34.77 12.51
N ASP A 733 -28.34 35.91 11.99
CA ASP A 733 -29.63 36.51 12.34
C ASP A 733 -30.80 35.67 11.84
N ILE A 734 -31.88 35.63 12.62
CA ILE A 734 -33.07 34.89 12.24
C ILE A 734 -33.77 35.69 11.14
N ALA A 735 -33.74 35.15 9.92
CA ALA A 735 -34.48 35.71 8.79
C ALA A 735 -35.98 35.50 8.98
N TRP A 736 -36.34 34.29 9.41
CA TRP A 736 -37.70 33.92 9.76
C TRP A 736 -37.69 32.78 10.78
N GLU A 737 -38.75 32.69 11.57
CA GLU A 737 -39.01 31.58 12.48
C GLU A 737 -40.44 31.07 12.31
N HIS A 738 -40.61 29.77 12.47
CA HIS A 738 -41.87 29.08 12.39
C HIS A 738 -42.04 28.18 13.63
N ARG A 739 -43.22 28.25 14.24
CA ARG A 739 -43.62 27.39 15.35
C ARG A 739 -44.87 26.64 14.94
N SER A 740 -44.80 25.31 15.00
CA SER A 740 -46.01 24.51 14.92
C SER A 740 -46.82 24.65 16.21
N GLY A 741 -48.15 24.64 16.06
CA GLY A 741 -49.10 24.75 17.17
C GLY A 741 -49.69 23.40 17.58
N GLY A 742 -49.22 22.28 17.01
CA GLY A 742 -49.71 20.95 17.34
C GLY A 742 -49.07 20.34 18.59
N ASP A 743 -49.40 19.08 18.85
CA ASP A 743 -48.95 18.38 20.04
C ASP A 743 -47.44 18.15 20.00
N THR A 744 -46.74 18.62 21.04
CA THR A 744 -45.29 18.45 21.20
C THR A 744 -44.89 17.03 21.61
N SER A 745 -45.87 16.14 21.82
CA SER A 745 -45.65 14.73 22.15
C SER A 745 -45.15 13.91 20.94
N ASP A 746 -45.61 14.24 19.73
CA ASP A 746 -45.29 13.52 18.49
C ASP A 746 -44.09 14.15 17.78
N ILE A 747 -42.88 13.72 18.17
CA ILE A 747 -41.61 14.19 17.60
C ILE A 747 -41.14 13.19 16.55
N PRO A 748 -41.00 13.61 15.27
CA PRO A 748 -40.48 12.74 14.22
C PRO A 748 -39.07 12.25 14.50
N GLN A 749 -38.78 10.99 14.15
CA GLN A 749 -37.42 10.46 14.22
C GLN A 749 -36.42 11.19 13.29
N ARG A 750 -36.91 11.74 12.17
CA ARG A 750 -36.07 12.45 11.19
C ARG A 750 -36.55 13.88 11.01
N LEU A 751 -35.69 14.80 11.40
CA LEU A 751 -35.97 16.24 11.34
C LEU A 751 -35.43 16.91 10.06
N GLU A 752 -34.90 16.14 9.11
CA GLU A 752 -34.23 16.66 7.90
C GLU A 752 -35.19 17.45 7.02
N PRO A 753 -35.04 18.79 6.89
CA PRO A 753 -35.84 19.57 5.94
C PRO A 753 -35.47 19.20 4.50
N ILE A 754 -36.44 19.28 3.60
CA ILE A 754 -36.25 18.96 2.17
C ILE A 754 -36.56 20.20 1.36
N LEU A 755 -35.61 20.66 0.54
CA LEU A 755 -35.80 21.77 -0.38
C LEU A 755 -36.09 21.26 -1.80
N ARG A 756 -37.12 21.83 -2.44
CA ARG A 756 -37.48 21.63 -3.85
C ARG A 756 -37.82 22.95 -4.51
N GLY A 757 -36.92 23.48 -5.34
CA GLY A 757 -37.04 24.86 -5.84
C GLY A 757 -37.03 25.84 -4.66
N THR A 758 -38.01 26.71 -4.57
CA THR A 758 -38.23 27.64 -3.42
C THR A 758 -39.12 27.03 -2.32
N THR A 759 -39.53 25.78 -2.53
CA THR A 759 -40.29 24.82 -1.73
C THR A 759 -39.61 24.19 -0.51
N LEU A 760 -39.81 24.60 0.74
CA LEU A 760 -39.26 23.91 1.91
C LEU A 760 -40.29 22.99 2.56
N PHE A 761 -39.96 21.71 2.73
CA PHE A 761 -40.78 20.73 3.43
C PHE A 761 -40.12 20.38 4.75
N VAL A 762 -40.79 20.67 5.86
CA VAL A 762 -40.23 20.54 7.21
C VAL A 762 -41.04 19.51 8.00
N PRO A 763 -40.46 18.35 8.35
CA PRO A 763 -41.13 17.38 9.21
C PRO A 763 -41.16 17.90 10.66
N MET A 764 -42.36 18.14 11.18
CA MET A 764 -42.64 18.49 12.56
C MET A 764 -43.70 17.51 13.11
N ASP A 765 -44.57 17.92 14.04
CA ASP A 765 -45.81 17.21 14.35
C ASP A 765 -46.61 16.81 13.09
N THR A 766 -46.57 17.68 12.08
CA THR A 766 -47.07 17.47 10.72
C THR A 766 -46.04 17.95 9.71
N VAL A 767 -46.20 17.62 8.41
CA VAL A 767 -45.34 18.20 7.37
C VAL A 767 -45.76 19.63 7.06
N GLN A 768 -44.93 20.60 7.46
CA GLN A 768 -45.11 22.00 7.10
C GLN A 768 -44.45 22.27 5.74
N VAL A 769 -45.20 22.87 4.83
CA VAL A 769 -44.71 23.30 3.52
C VAL A 769 -44.54 24.82 3.56
N LEU A 770 -43.29 25.28 3.65
CA LEU A 770 -42.89 26.66 3.85
C LEU A 770 -42.18 27.21 2.61
N ARG A 771 -42.29 28.51 2.35
CA ARG A 771 -41.39 29.18 1.41
C ARG A 771 -40.02 29.37 2.05
N ALA A 772 -38.96 28.98 1.36
CA ALA A 772 -37.59 29.04 1.90
C ALA A 772 -37.12 30.48 2.22
N ASP A 773 -37.62 31.47 1.49
CA ASP A 773 -37.15 32.85 1.58
C ASP A 773 -37.62 33.59 2.85
N ASP A 774 -38.87 33.41 3.24
CA ASP A 774 -39.51 34.18 4.31
C ASP A 774 -40.29 33.32 5.31
N GLY A 775 -40.31 32.00 5.13
CA GLY A 775 -40.97 31.08 6.04
C GLY A 775 -42.49 31.09 5.95
N GLU A 776 -43.08 31.71 4.91
CA GLU A 776 -44.54 31.71 4.73
C GLU A 776 -45.06 30.28 4.57
N VAL A 777 -46.09 29.93 5.33
CA VAL A 777 -46.74 28.61 5.26
C VAL A 777 -47.59 28.53 3.99
N VAL A 778 -47.13 27.76 3.02
CA VAL A 778 -47.84 27.48 1.76
C VAL A 778 -48.93 26.43 1.98
N HIS A 779 -48.62 25.40 2.78
CA HIS A 779 -49.54 24.32 3.13
C HIS A 779 -49.14 23.65 4.44
N ARG A 780 -50.11 23.07 5.13
CA ARG A 780 -49.90 22.13 6.24
C ARG A 780 -50.61 20.83 5.88
N LEU A 781 -49.86 19.75 5.82
CA LEU A 781 -50.42 18.43 5.57
C LEU A 781 -50.77 17.79 6.92
N ASP A 782 -52.06 17.78 7.22
CA ASP A 782 -52.63 17.22 8.45
C ASP A 782 -53.39 15.95 8.06
N ASP A 783 -52.69 14.82 8.10
CA ASP A 783 -53.15 13.49 7.71
C ASP A 783 -53.23 12.53 8.90
N GLY A 784 -52.94 13.01 10.10
CA GLY A 784 -52.88 12.20 11.32
C GLY A 784 -51.68 11.26 11.39
N LEU A 785 -50.72 11.33 10.44
CA LEU A 785 -49.50 10.54 10.47
C LEU A 785 -48.34 11.34 11.07
N VAL A 786 -47.58 10.73 11.98
CA VAL A 786 -46.32 11.32 12.45
C VAL A 786 -45.25 11.15 11.35
N PRO A 787 -44.63 12.23 10.83
CA PRO A 787 -43.75 12.16 9.67
C PRO A 787 -42.33 11.69 10.00
N ASP A 788 -42.19 10.48 10.54
CA ASP A 788 -40.91 9.84 10.89
C ASP A 788 -39.97 9.68 9.69
N TRP A 789 -40.54 9.58 8.49
CA TRP A 789 -39.82 9.61 7.24
C TRP A 789 -40.59 10.43 6.20
N VAL A 790 -39.89 11.34 5.54
CA VAL A 790 -40.45 12.17 4.47
C VAL A 790 -39.54 12.12 3.24
N ARG A 791 -40.17 11.99 2.07
CA ARG A 791 -39.54 12.23 0.77
C ARG A 791 -40.42 13.10 -0.11
N VAL A 792 -39.76 13.88 -0.96
CA VAL A 792 -40.41 14.73 -1.96
C VAL A 792 -39.77 14.43 -3.32
N ASP A 793 -40.58 14.05 -4.29
CA ASP A 793 -40.12 13.79 -5.67
C ASP A 793 -39.97 15.08 -6.50
N GLU A 794 -39.64 14.92 -7.78
CA GLU A 794 -39.47 16.04 -8.73
C GLU A 794 -40.78 16.77 -9.06
N ARG A 795 -41.94 16.14 -8.83
CA ARG A 795 -43.29 16.69 -9.04
C ARG A 795 -43.82 17.38 -7.79
N ALA A 796 -42.99 17.49 -6.74
CA ALA A 796 -43.37 17.91 -5.41
C ALA A 796 -44.42 17.00 -4.75
N HIS A 797 -44.54 15.73 -5.16
CA HIS A 797 -45.36 14.77 -4.44
C HIS A 797 -44.64 14.34 -3.15
N LEU A 798 -45.44 14.18 -2.09
CA LEU A 798 -44.97 13.84 -0.75
C LEU A 798 -45.18 12.36 -0.49
N TYR A 799 -44.19 11.72 0.12
CA TYR A 799 -44.27 10.36 0.63
C TYR A 799 -43.94 10.42 2.12
N ILE A 800 -44.87 9.98 2.96
CA ILE A 800 -44.79 10.06 4.42
C ILE A 800 -44.89 8.67 4.99
N GLY A 801 -43.95 8.31 5.86
CA GLY A 801 -43.96 7.07 6.61
C GLY A 801 -43.97 7.32 8.10
N GLU A 802 -44.76 6.54 8.81
CA GLU A 802 -44.91 6.53 10.27
C GLU A 802 -44.41 5.20 10.85
N GLN A 803 -43.72 5.22 11.98
CA GLN A 803 -43.13 4.02 12.59
C GLN A 803 -44.18 2.95 12.97
N SER A 804 -45.44 3.34 13.18
CA SER A 804 -46.59 2.47 13.42
C SER A 804 -46.87 1.47 12.28
N GLY A 805 -46.36 1.72 11.06
CA GLY A 805 -46.53 0.85 9.90
C GLY A 805 -47.32 1.46 8.75
N HIS A 806 -47.59 2.77 8.78
CA HIS A 806 -48.28 3.47 7.69
C HIS A 806 -47.28 4.14 6.74
N LEU A 807 -47.57 4.06 5.44
CA LEU A 807 -46.84 4.74 4.37
C LEU A 807 -47.83 5.31 3.35
N ALA A 808 -47.89 6.62 3.21
CA ALA A 808 -48.85 7.30 2.34
C ALA A 808 -48.15 8.19 1.31
N ALA A 809 -48.77 8.35 0.15
CA ALA A 809 -48.33 9.27 -0.88
C ALA A 809 -49.38 10.32 -1.20
N TYR A 810 -48.92 11.55 -1.34
CA TYR A 810 -49.75 12.73 -1.58
C TYR A 810 -49.32 13.44 -2.85
N GLY A 811 -50.27 13.67 -3.73
CA GLY A 811 -50.10 14.41 -4.97
C GLY A 811 -50.55 15.85 -4.87
N VAL A 812 -49.99 16.73 -5.69
CA VAL A 812 -50.49 18.10 -5.82
C VAL A 812 -51.79 18.06 -6.63
N ALA A 813 -52.89 18.55 -6.06
CA ALA A 813 -54.20 18.53 -6.71
C ALA A 813 -54.21 19.36 -8.01
N ALA A 814 -54.77 18.81 -9.08
CA ALA A 814 -55.02 19.54 -10.31
C ALA A 814 -56.01 20.69 -10.06
N ARG A 815 -55.71 21.85 -10.64
CA ARG A 815 -56.49 23.08 -10.45
C ARG A 815 -57.83 22.96 -11.18
N LEU A 816 -58.95 23.08 -10.47
CA LEU A 816 -60.22 23.44 -11.11
C LEU A 816 -60.14 24.92 -11.50
N ALA A 817 -59.92 25.19 -12.79
CA ALA A 817 -60.16 26.50 -13.36
C ALA A 817 -61.65 26.60 -13.68
N VAL A 818 -62.38 27.47 -12.96
CA VAL A 818 -63.70 27.90 -13.42
C VAL A 818 -63.45 28.75 -14.66
N VAL A 819 -63.78 28.21 -15.83
CA VAL A 819 -63.88 28.99 -17.07
C VAL A 819 -64.98 30.01 -16.82
N LYS A 820 -64.61 31.30 -16.74
CA LYS A 820 -65.55 32.41 -16.71
C LYS A 820 -65.74 32.96 -18.11
#